data_AF-A0A197ZWS6-F1
#
_entry.id   AF-A0A197ZWS6-F1
#
_cell.length_a   1.000
_cell.length_b   1.000
_cell.length_c   1.000
_cell.angle_alpha   90.00
_cell.angle_beta   90.00
_cell.angle_gamma   90.00
#
_symmetry.space_group_name_H-M   'P 1'
#
loop_
_entity.id
_entity.type
_entity.pdbx_description
1 polymer ?
#
loop_
_entity_poly.entity_id
_entity_poly.type
_entity_poly.pdbx_seq_one_letter_code
_entity_poly.pdbx_strand_id
1 'polypeptide(L)'
;MNNSKVQIYVSPGGNDLAVGSMGEPFSTLQRAQLEARLAAKKGMTAHVFVYGGTYYLTEELKFMPEDSGTADVQVIYEAVPGHEVIISGGRKLDLKWTTYEGPIMQTTGIPSHLKLDQLFINGKQMHMARYPSFNEHTRIMNGYAKDCMEPERIKNWTNPTGGYVHAMHKHLWGDYHYLIKGKDNNNQLLMEGGWQNNRQMGMHDDYRYVEHIFEELNAPGEWYYDEIGGTLYVYPYPEMVLKEALVEGVFLSHLIEFIGSEDAPVHHIQLNGFTFKHAKRTFMDNREPLLRSDWTTYRGGAIVLRGTENCSIKDCTFVHVGGNAVFVDSYNRNAVIRGCHIMDVGANGIAFVGDPNAVRSPLFEYNERQKLQDIDQTPGPKTNQYPAECLVEDCLIYRVGRVEKQSAAIQISMALDITVRHCSIYEVPRAGINMSEGTFGGHVIEHCDIFDTVLETGDHGSFNSWGRDRYWLLEDIDMDNINLDSETEDNVLPILDMVRPITLRNNRWRCDYGWDIDLDDGSTWYHIYNNLCLGGGIKLREGFYRKCENNILVNNSFHPHVWFKGSRDVFRNNIFFTEYAPIRVPKPWGQICDWNLLHNADLLEPEPALILHEQSGGDMHSMIGDALFMDTSSGNYQVHNDSPALKLGFRNFPMDQFGVRKPELKKISKAPKMPELGVVVSESGRLPQYSRWDQCKIKNIVGMGEVSAAGLPAETGVIIESIPWGSWQMEKGFQVDDVILELNREKVDTVDDLLRLYQAETSGKSFSVRVFRGQREIDLDV
;
A
#
# COMPACT_ATOMS: atom_id res chain seq x y z
N MET A 1 5.04 -9.04 -46.32
CA MET A 1 3.75 -9.74 -46.46
C MET A 1 2.66 -8.70 -46.28
N ASN A 2 1.59 -8.71 -47.08
CA ASN A 2 0.49 -7.75 -46.92
C ASN A 2 -0.20 -8.05 -45.59
N ASN A 3 0.01 -7.21 -44.57
CA ASN A 3 -0.64 -7.32 -43.27
C ASN A 3 -2.12 -6.94 -43.41
N SER A 4 -2.93 -7.89 -43.86
CA SER A 4 -4.39 -7.72 -43.97
C SER A 4 -5.00 -7.48 -42.59
N LYS A 5 -5.89 -6.50 -42.50
CA LYS A 5 -6.61 -6.11 -41.28
C LYS A 5 -8.08 -6.48 -41.41
N VAL A 6 -8.65 -7.06 -40.36
CA VAL A 6 -10.10 -7.26 -40.20
C VAL A 6 -10.62 -6.26 -39.19
N GLN A 7 -11.71 -5.58 -39.54
CA GLN A 7 -12.43 -4.69 -38.64
C GLN A 7 -13.70 -5.39 -38.16
N ILE A 8 -13.90 -5.42 -36.85
CA ILE A 8 -15.05 -6.03 -36.18
C ILE A 8 -15.74 -4.93 -35.38
N TYR A 9 -17.06 -4.88 -35.38
CA TYR A 9 -17.81 -3.82 -34.71
C TYR A 9 -18.77 -4.42 -33.67
N VAL A 10 -18.83 -3.80 -32.50
CA VAL A 10 -19.69 -4.21 -31.37
C VAL A 10 -20.51 -3.01 -30.88
N SER A 11 -21.80 -3.22 -30.61
CA SER A 11 -22.71 -2.19 -30.09
C SER A 11 -23.71 -2.82 -29.11
N PRO A 12 -24.17 -2.12 -28.06
CA PRO A 12 -25.17 -2.68 -27.15
C PRO A 12 -26.52 -2.99 -27.84
N GLY A 13 -26.80 -2.32 -28.97
CA GLY A 13 -27.97 -2.59 -29.82
C GLY A 13 -27.70 -3.52 -31.00
N GLY A 14 -26.52 -4.16 -31.05
CA GLY A 14 -26.14 -5.09 -32.11
C GLY A 14 -26.83 -6.44 -32.01
N ASN A 15 -26.35 -7.41 -32.79
CA ASN A 15 -26.87 -8.78 -32.80
C ASN A 15 -25.73 -9.79 -33.05
N ASP A 16 -25.57 -10.78 -32.17
CA ASP A 16 -24.49 -11.78 -32.30
C ASP A 16 -24.65 -12.74 -33.49
N LEU A 17 -25.83 -12.77 -34.12
CA LEU A 17 -26.09 -13.46 -35.39
C LEU A 17 -25.72 -12.63 -36.63
N ALA A 18 -25.36 -11.36 -36.45
CA ALA A 18 -24.92 -10.48 -37.54
C ALA A 18 -23.53 -10.88 -38.07
N VAL A 19 -23.00 -10.11 -39.03
CA VAL A 19 -21.66 -10.32 -39.60
C VAL A 19 -20.56 -9.53 -38.90
N GLY A 20 -20.89 -8.67 -37.93
CA GLY A 20 -19.92 -7.87 -37.18
C GLY A 20 -19.34 -6.67 -37.97
N SER A 21 -20.08 -6.19 -38.97
CA SER A 21 -19.69 -5.02 -39.79
C SER A 21 -20.14 -3.71 -39.16
N MET A 22 -19.68 -2.58 -39.67
CA MET A 22 -20.08 -1.25 -39.19
C MET A 22 -21.61 -1.04 -39.22
N GLY A 23 -22.29 -1.59 -40.22
CA GLY A 23 -23.76 -1.50 -40.35
C GLY A 23 -24.53 -2.61 -39.64
N GLU A 24 -23.87 -3.72 -39.30
CA GLU A 24 -24.46 -4.88 -38.63
C GLU A 24 -23.51 -5.38 -37.52
N PRO A 25 -23.34 -4.61 -36.43
CA PRO A 25 -22.40 -4.94 -35.36
C PRO A 25 -22.89 -6.11 -34.49
N PHE A 26 -21.96 -6.79 -33.84
CA PHE A 26 -22.27 -7.76 -32.79
C PHE A 26 -22.83 -7.07 -31.54
N SER A 27 -23.57 -7.82 -30.71
CA SER A 27 -24.06 -7.34 -29.41
C SER A 27 -23.07 -7.54 -28.27
N THR A 28 -22.22 -8.57 -28.34
CA THR A 28 -21.32 -8.95 -27.24
C THR A 28 -19.84 -8.90 -27.62
N LEU A 29 -18.99 -8.67 -26.61
CA LEU A 29 -17.53 -8.75 -26.77
C LEU A 29 -17.06 -10.19 -27.00
N GLN A 30 -17.73 -11.17 -26.39
CA GLN A 30 -17.45 -12.60 -26.56
C GLN A 30 -17.62 -13.02 -28.03
N ARG A 31 -18.68 -12.55 -28.70
CA ARG A 31 -18.88 -12.85 -30.11
C ARG A 31 -17.77 -12.24 -30.98
N ALA A 32 -17.35 -11.02 -30.67
CA ALA A 32 -16.24 -10.35 -31.35
C ALA A 32 -14.90 -11.06 -31.12
N GLN A 33 -14.68 -11.60 -29.92
CA GLN A 33 -13.50 -12.41 -29.59
C GLN A 33 -13.37 -13.63 -30.49
N LEU A 34 -14.46 -14.36 -30.73
CA LEU A 34 -14.44 -15.50 -31.65
C LEU A 34 -14.00 -15.10 -33.06
N GLU A 35 -14.45 -13.95 -33.58
CA GLU A 35 -14.00 -13.46 -34.89
C GLU A 35 -12.56 -12.96 -34.88
N ALA A 36 -12.15 -12.25 -33.82
CA ALA A 36 -10.78 -11.77 -33.67
C ALA A 36 -9.79 -12.94 -33.62
N ARG A 37 -10.13 -14.00 -32.88
CA ARG A 37 -9.40 -15.27 -32.83
C ARG A 37 -9.24 -15.90 -34.21
N LEU A 38 -10.32 -15.96 -34.98
CA LEU A 38 -10.29 -16.52 -36.35
C LEU A 38 -9.44 -15.68 -37.30
N ALA A 39 -9.47 -14.35 -37.17
CA ALA A 39 -8.65 -13.45 -37.96
C ALA A 39 -7.16 -13.59 -37.62
N ALA A 40 -6.81 -13.61 -36.33
CA ALA A 40 -5.45 -13.79 -35.85
C ALA A 40 -4.84 -15.12 -36.34
N LYS A 41 -5.60 -16.23 -36.25
CA LYS A 41 -5.18 -17.55 -36.77
C LYS A 41 -4.94 -17.57 -38.28
N LYS A 42 -5.53 -16.63 -39.04
CA LYS A 42 -5.31 -16.46 -40.48
C LYS A 42 -4.16 -15.49 -40.78
N GLY A 43 -3.43 -15.03 -39.77
CA GLY A 43 -2.35 -14.05 -39.92
C GLY A 43 -2.86 -12.62 -40.20
N MET A 44 -4.09 -12.30 -39.79
CA MET A 44 -4.70 -10.99 -40.01
C MET A 44 -4.85 -10.23 -38.70
N THR A 45 -4.44 -8.96 -38.67
CA THR A 45 -4.64 -8.09 -37.50
C THR A 45 -6.14 -7.89 -37.28
N ALA A 46 -6.62 -8.19 -36.07
CA ALA A 46 -8.01 -8.00 -35.68
C ALA A 46 -8.14 -6.66 -34.94
N HIS A 47 -9.02 -5.79 -35.40
CA HIS A 47 -9.34 -4.54 -34.72
C HIS A 47 -10.85 -4.50 -34.43
N VAL A 48 -11.19 -4.61 -33.16
CA VAL A 48 -12.55 -4.60 -32.63
C VAL A 48 -12.89 -3.19 -32.16
N PHE A 49 -13.78 -2.52 -32.89
CA PHE A 49 -14.34 -1.23 -32.53
C PHE A 49 -15.59 -1.41 -31.69
N VAL A 50 -15.61 -0.82 -30.50
CA VAL A 50 -16.73 -0.94 -29.56
C VAL A 50 -17.44 0.40 -29.44
N TYR A 51 -18.71 0.44 -29.84
CA TYR A 51 -19.55 1.62 -29.73
C TYR A 51 -19.99 1.86 -28.29
N GLY A 52 -20.20 3.15 -27.98
CA GLY A 52 -20.58 3.61 -26.65
C GLY A 52 -21.85 2.99 -26.07
N GLY A 53 -21.86 2.88 -24.74
CA GLY A 53 -22.91 2.30 -23.92
C GLY A 53 -22.38 1.31 -22.88
N THR A 54 -23.28 0.75 -22.08
CA THR A 54 -22.92 -0.18 -21.00
C THR A 54 -23.11 -1.63 -21.43
N TYR A 55 -22.03 -2.39 -21.34
CA TYR A 55 -21.97 -3.83 -21.55
C TYR A 55 -21.95 -4.53 -20.19
N TYR A 56 -23.12 -5.00 -19.76
CA TYR A 56 -23.25 -5.80 -18.54
C TYR A 56 -22.82 -7.23 -18.82
N LEU A 57 -21.73 -7.65 -18.19
CA LEU A 57 -21.19 -8.99 -18.33
C LEU A 57 -22.04 -9.98 -17.54
N THR A 58 -22.47 -11.05 -18.20
CA THR A 58 -23.12 -12.17 -17.53
C THR A 58 -22.10 -13.12 -16.89
N GLU A 59 -20.89 -13.16 -17.45
CA GLU A 59 -19.70 -13.92 -17.05
C GLU A 59 -18.44 -13.15 -17.51
N GLU A 60 -17.26 -13.51 -16.99
CA GLU A 60 -16.00 -12.85 -17.34
C GLU A 60 -15.64 -13.03 -18.84
N LEU A 61 -15.03 -12.02 -19.46
CA LEU A 61 -14.42 -12.15 -20.78
C LEU A 61 -13.01 -12.74 -20.63
N LYS A 62 -12.82 -13.98 -21.09
CA LYS A 62 -11.55 -14.71 -20.91
C LYS A 62 -10.76 -14.80 -22.20
N PHE A 63 -9.61 -14.16 -22.26
CA PHE A 63 -8.61 -14.33 -23.32
C PHE A 63 -7.71 -15.51 -23.00
N MET A 64 -7.71 -16.49 -23.90
CA MET A 64 -6.91 -17.71 -23.81
C MET A 64 -5.75 -17.64 -24.84
N PRO A 65 -4.76 -18.55 -24.81
CA PRO A 65 -3.60 -18.48 -25.72
C PRO A 65 -4.00 -18.49 -27.19
N GLU A 66 -5.12 -19.14 -27.55
CA GLU A 66 -5.67 -19.13 -28.90
C GLU A 66 -6.17 -17.76 -29.40
N ASP A 67 -6.40 -16.80 -28.51
CA ASP A 67 -6.81 -15.43 -28.82
C ASP A 67 -5.61 -14.52 -29.14
N SER A 68 -4.39 -15.03 -29.00
CA SER A 68 -3.17 -14.25 -29.12
C SER A 68 -2.92 -13.75 -30.54
N GLY A 69 -2.34 -12.55 -30.62
CA GLY A 69 -1.73 -12.00 -31.82
C GLY A 69 -0.28 -12.44 -31.99
N THR A 70 0.53 -11.69 -32.73
CA THR A 70 2.00 -11.75 -32.80
C THR A 70 2.53 -10.33 -32.98
N ALA A 71 3.85 -10.13 -33.01
CA ALA A 71 4.44 -8.83 -33.31
C ALA A 71 3.88 -8.22 -34.61
N ASP A 72 3.67 -9.04 -35.65
CA ASP A 72 3.10 -8.63 -36.93
C ASP A 72 1.56 -8.65 -36.96
N VAL A 73 0.90 -9.42 -36.09
CA VAL A 73 -0.55 -9.65 -36.12
C VAL A 73 -1.17 -9.21 -34.80
N GLN A 74 -1.66 -7.98 -34.69
CA GLN A 74 -2.18 -7.48 -33.41
C GLN A 74 -3.66 -7.85 -33.20
N VAL A 75 -4.08 -7.99 -31.94
CA VAL A 75 -5.49 -8.07 -31.55
C VAL A 75 -5.82 -6.86 -30.69
N ILE A 76 -6.64 -5.95 -31.22
CA ILE A 76 -6.90 -4.64 -30.62
C ILE A 76 -8.39 -4.51 -30.34
N TYR A 77 -8.75 -4.22 -29.10
CA TYR A 77 -10.08 -3.81 -28.69
C TYR A 77 -10.03 -2.34 -28.33
N GLU A 78 -10.84 -1.52 -29.01
CA GLU A 78 -10.79 -0.08 -28.90
C GLU A 78 -12.20 0.51 -28.82
N ALA A 79 -12.43 1.36 -27.82
CA ALA A 79 -13.60 2.20 -27.79
C ALA A 79 -13.59 3.15 -29.00
N VAL A 80 -14.72 3.27 -29.69
CA VAL A 80 -14.83 4.23 -30.80
C VAL A 80 -14.51 5.64 -30.29
N PRO A 81 -13.62 6.41 -30.96
CA PRO A 81 -13.20 7.71 -30.47
C PRO A 81 -14.37 8.64 -30.11
N GLY A 82 -14.33 9.21 -28.90
CA GLY A 82 -15.38 10.09 -28.36
C GLY A 82 -16.60 9.37 -27.78
N HIS A 83 -16.67 8.04 -27.86
CA HIS A 83 -17.70 7.24 -27.19
C HIS A 83 -17.24 6.78 -25.81
N GLU A 84 -18.14 6.83 -24.82
CA GLU A 84 -17.93 6.17 -23.53
C GLU A 84 -18.40 4.71 -23.61
N VAL A 85 -17.48 3.76 -23.42
CA VAL A 85 -17.75 2.32 -23.40
C VAL A 85 -17.54 1.82 -21.98
N ILE A 86 -18.62 1.37 -21.34
CA ILE A 86 -18.58 0.87 -19.96
C ILE A 86 -18.69 -0.65 -19.97
N ILE A 87 -17.67 -1.33 -19.45
CA ILE A 87 -17.68 -2.76 -19.18
C ILE A 87 -17.98 -2.95 -17.69
N SER A 88 -19.10 -3.60 -17.39
CA SER A 88 -19.67 -3.65 -16.04
C SER A 88 -19.87 -5.09 -15.59
N GLY A 89 -19.36 -5.44 -14.40
CA GLY A 89 -19.67 -6.70 -13.71
C GLY A 89 -20.96 -6.64 -12.88
N GLY A 90 -21.68 -5.52 -12.97
CA GLY A 90 -23.00 -5.36 -12.42
C GLY A 90 -24.10 -5.88 -13.34
N ARG A 91 -25.35 -5.76 -12.89
CA ARG A 91 -26.56 -6.00 -13.69
C ARG A 91 -27.62 -4.97 -13.35
N LYS A 92 -28.38 -4.54 -14.36
CA LYS A 92 -29.60 -3.75 -14.16
C LYS A 92 -30.64 -4.61 -13.45
N LEU A 93 -31.25 -4.05 -12.42
CA LEU A 93 -32.31 -4.68 -11.66
C LEU A 93 -33.63 -3.96 -11.97
N ASP A 94 -34.59 -4.68 -12.55
CA ASP A 94 -35.96 -4.17 -12.78
C ASP A 94 -36.79 -4.42 -11.53
N LEU A 95 -36.81 -3.42 -10.64
CA LEU A 95 -37.37 -3.54 -9.29
C LEU A 95 -38.63 -2.70 -9.13
N LYS A 96 -39.57 -3.24 -8.36
CA LYS A 96 -40.83 -2.55 -8.01
C LYS A 96 -40.84 -2.22 -6.54
N TRP A 97 -40.74 -0.94 -6.23
CA TRP A 97 -40.61 -0.44 -4.87
C TRP A 97 -41.96 -0.26 -4.18
N THR A 98 -42.02 -0.64 -2.91
CA THR A 98 -43.10 -0.30 -1.98
C THR A 98 -42.50 0.27 -0.70
N THR A 99 -43.29 1.04 0.06
CA THR A 99 -42.84 1.52 1.37
C THR A 99 -42.81 0.36 2.37
N TYR A 100 -41.74 0.27 3.16
CA TYR A 100 -41.64 -0.63 4.31
C TYR A 100 -42.08 0.09 5.58
N GLU A 101 -41.24 1.01 6.08
CA GLU A 101 -41.48 1.83 7.27
C GLU A 101 -40.77 3.18 7.14
N GLY A 102 -41.48 4.26 7.47
CA GLY A 102 -40.93 5.62 7.36
C GLY A 102 -40.38 5.90 5.94
N PRO A 103 -39.13 6.36 5.79
CA PRO A 103 -38.49 6.59 4.49
C PRO A 103 -37.94 5.30 3.84
N ILE A 104 -37.93 4.16 4.55
CA ILE A 104 -37.36 2.91 4.03
C ILE A 104 -38.31 2.31 2.99
N MET A 105 -37.73 1.98 1.85
CA MET A 105 -38.39 1.35 0.72
C MET A 105 -37.93 -0.11 0.63
N GLN A 106 -38.80 -0.99 0.15
CA GLN A 106 -38.50 -2.41 -0.04
C GLN A 106 -38.90 -2.89 -1.43
N THR A 107 -38.26 -3.96 -1.88
CA THR A 107 -38.57 -4.63 -3.14
C THR A 107 -38.09 -6.09 -3.13
N THR A 108 -38.62 -6.89 -4.04
CA THR A 108 -38.20 -8.28 -4.29
C THR A 108 -37.84 -8.44 -5.76
N GLY A 109 -37.29 -9.60 -6.14
CA GLY A 109 -36.95 -9.90 -7.54
C GLY A 109 -35.47 -9.87 -7.87
N ILE A 110 -34.59 -9.78 -6.87
CA ILE A 110 -33.17 -10.10 -7.05
C ILE A 110 -33.07 -11.62 -7.29
N PRO A 111 -32.35 -12.08 -8.33
CA PRO A 111 -32.21 -13.51 -8.59
C PRO A 111 -31.55 -14.24 -7.41
N SER A 112 -32.23 -15.22 -6.83
CA SER A 112 -31.80 -15.91 -5.59
C SER A 112 -30.49 -16.69 -5.68
N HIS A 113 -30.02 -17.00 -6.88
CA HIS A 113 -28.72 -17.66 -7.11
C HIS A 113 -27.55 -16.67 -7.16
N LEU A 114 -27.81 -15.37 -7.14
CA LEU A 114 -26.79 -14.33 -7.18
C LEU A 114 -26.64 -13.71 -5.80
N LYS A 115 -25.40 -13.63 -5.32
CA LYS A 115 -25.05 -12.87 -4.12
C LYS A 115 -24.78 -11.42 -4.48
N LEU A 116 -25.68 -10.52 -4.06
CA LEU A 116 -25.55 -9.07 -4.21
C LEU A 116 -24.46 -8.55 -3.28
N ASP A 117 -23.40 -7.96 -3.82
CA ASP A 117 -22.29 -7.42 -3.01
C ASP A 117 -22.34 -5.91 -2.83
N GLN A 118 -22.69 -5.17 -3.89
CA GLN A 118 -22.80 -3.72 -3.87
C GLN A 118 -24.04 -3.29 -4.64
N LEU A 119 -24.59 -2.14 -4.27
CA LEU A 119 -25.78 -1.55 -4.87
C LEU A 119 -25.49 -0.12 -5.31
N PHE A 120 -25.87 0.22 -6.54
CA PHE A 120 -25.78 1.55 -7.10
C PHE A 120 -27.17 2.01 -7.55
N ILE A 121 -27.52 3.26 -7.23
CA ILE A 121 -28.77 3.89 -7.64
C ILE A 121 -28.42 5.20 -8.35
N ASN A 122 -28.78 5.32 -9.63
CA ASN A 122 -28.40 6.44 -10.51
C ASN A 122 -26.88 6.69 -10.51
N GLY A 123 -26.08 5.62 -10.48
CA GLY A 123 -24.62 5.68 -10.45
C GLY A 123 -24.01 6.06 -9.09
N LYS A 124 -24.81 6.39 -8.06
CA LYS A 124 -24.34 6.65 -6.70
C LYS A 124 -24.28 5.33 -5.92
N GLN A 125 -23.14 5.04 -5.29
CA GLN A 125 -23.00 3.87 -4.42
C GLN A 125 -23.87 4.02 -3.17
N MET A 126 -24.58 2.95 -2.82
CA MET A 126 -25.30 2.80 -1.55
C MET A 126 -24.45 1.96 -0.60
N HIS A 127 -24.48 2.27 0.69
CA HIS A 127 -23.70 1.57 1.72
C HIS A 127 -24.54 0.47 2.37
N MET A 128 -23.96 -0.70 2.65
CA MET A 128 -24.66 -1.66 3.50
C MET A 128 -24.98 -0.98 4.85
N ALA A 129 -26.17 -1.26 5.39
CA ALA A 129 -26.62 -0.76 6.69
C ALA A 129 -25.53 -1.03 7.74
N ARG A 130 -25.01 0.03 8.36
CA ARG A 130 -23.79 -0.05 9.17
C ARG A 130 -23.85 0.84 10.40
N TYR A 131 -23.13 0.43 11.44
CA TYR A 131 -22.92 1.24 12.63
C TYR A 131 -21.43 1.49 12.90
N PRO A 132 -21.01 2.76 13.01
CA PRO A 132 -21.82 3.96 12.74
C PRO A 132 -22.07 4.12 11.23
N SER A 133 -23.07 4.94 10.88
CA SER A 133 -23.37 5.30 9.50
C SER A 133 -22.17 5.98 8.83
N PHE A 134 -22.06 5.77 7.51
CA PHE A 134 -20.96 6.27 6.70
C PHE A 134 -20.85 7.80 6.72
N ASN A 135 -19.62 8.31 6.87
CA ASN A 135 -19.29 9.73 6.76
C ASN A 135 -17.92 9.91 6.07
N GLU A 136 -17.94 10.48 4.86
CA GLU A 136 -16.73 10.73 4.06
C GLU A 136 -15.72 11.66 4.76
N HIS A 137 -16.16 12.49 5.71
CA HIS A 137 -15.28 13.40 6.46
C HIS A 137 -14.60 12.74 7.66
N THR A 138 -15.00 11.53 8.03
CA THR A 138 -14.29 10.75 9.04
C THR A 138 -13.07 10.11 8.42
N ARG A 139 -11.88 10.45 8.94
CA ARG A 139 -10.58 9.99 8.41
C ARG A 139 -10.51 8.46 8.31
N ILE A 140 -10.68 7.75 9.43
CA ILE A 140 -10.52 6.29 9.49
C ILE A 140 -11.85 5.59 9.19
N MET A 141 -11.82 4.64 8.25
CA MET A 141 -12.91 3.72 7.89
C MET A 141 -14.24 4.39 7.52
N ASN A 142 -14.20 5.70 7.26
CA ASN A 142 -15.34 6.57 7.05
C ASN A 142 -16.45 6.41 8.11
N GLY A 143 -16.04 6.11 9.35
CA GLY A 143 -16.95 5.86 10.47
C GLY A 143 -16.54 4.63 11.27
N TYR A 144 -16.27 4.81 12.55
CA TYR A 144 -15.94 3.75 13.50
C TYR A 144 -16.57 4.05 14.85
N ALA A 145 -16.84 3.01 15.63
CA ALA A 145 -17.32 3.14 16.99
C ALA A 145 -16.87 1.94 17.83
N LYS A 146 -16.27 2.20 19.00
CA LYS A 146 -15.86 1.18 19.96
C LYS A 146 -17.03 0.27 20.37
N ASP A 147 -18.23 0.84 20.51
CA ASP A 147 -19.42 0.13 20.98
C ASP A 147 -20.13 -0.71 19.90
N CYS A 148 -19.60 -0.77 18.67
CA CYS A 148 -20.25 -1.50 17.57
C CYS A 148 -20.39 -3.02 17.80
N MET A 149 -19.61 -3.57 18.73
CA MET A 149 -19.64 -5.00 19.09
C MET A 149 -20.03 -5.23 20.56
N GLU A 150 -20.58 -4.22 21.24
CA GLU A 150 -20.96 -4.37 22.66
C GLU A 150 -22.26 -5.17 22.80
N PRO A 151 -22.37 -6.07 23.81
CA PRO A 151 -23.55 -6.91 24.03
C PRO A 151 -24.88 -6.13 24.08
N GLU A 152 -24.88 -4.93 24.66
CA GLU A 152 -26.09 -4.08 24.76
C GLU A 152 -26.62 -3.65 23.39
N ARG A 153 -25.74 -3.47 22.40
CA ARG A 153 -26.13 -3.20 21.02
C ARG A 153 -26.59 -4.47 20.32
N ILE A 154 -25.76 -5.52 20.36
CA ILE A 154 -26.01 -6.80 19.68
C ILE A 154 -27.31 -7.46 20.16
N LYS A 155 -27.71 -7.23 21.41
CA LYS A 155 -28.99 -7.68 21.97
C LYS A 155 -30.19 -7.29 21.11
N ASN A 156 -30.16 -6.12 20.47
CA ASN A 156 -31.25 -5.62 19.65
C ASN A 156 -31.28 -6.23 18.24
N TRP A 157 -30.22 -6.93 17.82
CA TRP A 157 -30.16 -7.57 16.51
C TRP A 157 -30.88 -8.90 16.51
N THR A 158 -31.87 -9.07 15.66
CA THR A 158 -32.67 -10.30 15.57
C THR A 158 -31.84 -11.44 14.99
N ASN A 159 -31.13 -11.18 13.89
CA ASN A 159 -30.23 -12.13 13.24
C ASN A 159 -29.07 -11.39 12.55
N PRO A 160 -27.86 -11.36 13.14
CA PRO A 160 -26.71 -10.68 12.53
C PRO A 160 -25.94 -11.56 11.53
N THR A 161 -26.41 -12.78 11.25
CA THR A 161 -25.73 -13.72 10.35
C THR A 161 -25.62 -13.13 8.94
N GLY A 162 -24.43 -13.23 8.34
CA GLY A 162 -24.14 -12.64 7.04
C GLY A 162 -23.68 -11.19 7.11
N GLY A 163 -23.74 -10.57 8.29
CA GLY A 163 -23.09 -9.28 8.56
C GLY A 163 -21.56 -9.37 8.57
N TYR A 164 -20.90 -8.22 8.58
CA TYR A 164 -19.45 -8.13 8.66
C TYR A 164 -19.00 -7.23 9.81
N VAL A 165 -17.89 -7.59 10.45
CA VAL A 165 -17.10 -6.70 11.30
C VAL A 165 -15.88 -6.27 10.50
N HIS A 166 -15.61 -4.98 10.47
CA HIS A 166 -14.39 -4.40 9.93
C HIS A 166 -13.64 -3.66 11.02
N ALA A 167 -12.33 -3.83 11.10
CA ALA A 167 -11.50 -3.19 12.10
C ALA A 167 -10.14 -2.83 11.52
N MET A 168 -9.54 -1.74 11.99
CA MET A 168 -8.10 -1.53 11.77
C MET A 168 -7.31 -2.60 12.53
N HIS A 169 -6.12 -2.93 12.02
CA HIS A 169 -5.12 -3.70 12.75
C HIS A 169 -4.77 -2.99 14.08
N LYS A 170 -4.45 -3.73 15.14
CA LYS A 170 -4.20 -3.21 16.51
C LYS A 170 -3.24 -2.01 16.56
N HIS A 171 -2.30 -1.93 15.63
CA HIS A 171 -1.29 -0.87 15.53
C HIS A 171 -1.40 -0.05 14.22
N LEU A 172 -2.56 -0.06 13.57
CA LEU A 172 -2.84 0.66 12.32
C LEU A 172 -2.02 0.20 11.10
N TRP A 173 -1.38 -0.96 11.16
CA TRP A 173 -0.62 -1.56 10.05
C TRP A 173 -1.48 -2.30 9.02
N GLY A 174 -2.68 -1.80 8.74
CA GLY A 174 -3.67 -2.45 7.87
C GLY A 174 -5.00 -2.66 8.58
N ASP A 175 -5.73 -3.70 8.18
CA ASP A 175 -7.09 -4.01 8.65
C ASP A 175 -7.38 -5.50 8.77
N TYR A 176 -8.49 -5.80 9.43
CA TYR A 176 -9.08 -7.11 9.59
C TYR A 176 -10.57 -7.08 9.29
N HIS A 177 -11.06 -8.18 8.72
CA HIS A 177 -12.48 -8.35 8.46
C HIS A 177 -12.96 -9.73 8.87
N TYR A 178 -14.19 -9.77 9.36
CA TYR A 178 -14.82 -10.98 9.86
C TYR A 178 -16.25 -11.09 9.35
N LEU A 179 -16.62 -12.30 8.91
CA LEU A 179 -18.00 -12.67 8.64
C LEU A 179 -18.69 -13.04 9.96
N ILE A 180 -19.84 -12.45 10.23
CA ILE A 180 -20.68 -12.79 11.38
C ILE A 180 -21.49 -14.05 11.06
N LYS A 181 -21.33 -15.09 11.87
CA LYS A 181 -22.01 -16.39 11.78
C LYS A 181 -23.25 -16.47 12.67
N GLY A 182 -23.45 -15.49 13.53
CA GLY A 182 -24.55 -15.40 14.48
C GLY A 182 -24.11 -14.70 15.76
N LYS A 183 -24.91 -14.85 16.83
CA LYS A 183 -24.58 -14.40 18.18
C LYS A 183 -24.90 -15.49 19.21
N ASP A 184 -24.21 -15.47 20.33
CA ASP A 184 -24.44 -16.40 21.45
C ASP A 184 -25.51 -15.90 22.44
N ASN A 185 -25.74 -16.64 23.53
CA ASN A 185 -26.70 -16.29 24.57
C ASN A 185 -26.30 -15.06 25.40
N ASN A 186 -25.04 -14.63 25.33
CA ASN A 186 -24.51 -13.46 26.00
C ASN A 186 -24.49 -12.23 25.06
N ASN A 187 -25.06 -12.34 23.86
CA ASN A 187 -25.00 -11.34 22.80
C ASN A 187 -23.58 -11.02 22.34
N GLN A 188 -22.68 -12.00 22.33
CA GLN A 188 -21.38 -11.90 21.67
C GLN A 188 -21.48 -12.44 20.24
N LEU A 189 -20.79 -11.82 19.30
CA LEU A 189 -20.77 -12.27 17.91
C LEU A 189 -19.91 -13.53 17.75
N LEU A 190 -20.45 -14.49 17.00
CA LEU A 190 -19.69 -15.63 16.49
C LEU A 190 -19.15 -15.23 15.11
N MET A 191 -17.84 -15.29 14.92
CA MET A 191 -17.19 -14.69 13.75
C MET A 191 -16.17 -15.62 13.10
N GLU A 192 -15.97 -15.46 11.81
CA GLU A 192 -14.98 -16.17 11.00
C GLU A 192 -14.22 -15.15 10.13
N GLY A 193 -12.91 -15.04 10.27
CA GLY A 193 -12.15 -13.97 9.63
C GLY A 193 -10.80 -13.70 10.26
N GLY A 194 -10.27 -12.50 9.98
CA GLY A 194 -9.06 -11.99 10.63
C GLY A 194 -7.75 -12.41 9.97
N TRP A 195 -7.77 -12.70 8.67
CA TRP A 195 -6.61 -13.19 7.91
C TRP A 195 -6.04 -12.18 6.91
N GLN A 196 -6.63 -10.98 6.79
CA GLN A 196 -6.25 -9.97 5.79
C GLN A 196 -4.93 -9.23 6.09
N ASN A 197 -4.36 -9.52 7.26
CA ASN A 197 -3.06 -9.04 7.66
C ASN A 197 -2.22 -10.23 8.10
N ASN A 198 -1.08 -10.39 7.46
CA ASN A 198 -0.20 -11.53 7.67
C ASN A 198 0.46 -11.48 9.06
N ARG A 199 0.53 -10.28 9.65
CA ARG A 199 1.00 -10.04 11.00
C ARG A 199 -0.15 -10.09 11.99
N GLN A 200 -0.45 -11.28 12.51
CA GLN A 200 -1.68 -11.56 13.25
C GLN A 200 -1.68 -11.02 14.70
N MET A 201 -2.10 -9.77 14.91
CA MET A 201 -2.21 -9.15 16.24
C MET A 201 -3.63 -8.70 16.64
N GLY A 202 -4.61 -8.92 15.75
CA GLY A 202 -6.02 -8.70 16.01
C GLY A 202 -6.49 -7.25 15.89
N MET A 203 -7.76 -7.03 16.24
CA MET A 203 -8.48 -5.79 15.98
C MET A 203 -8.08 -4.64 16.91
N HIS A 204 -7.94 -3.43 16.37
CA HIS A 204 -7.80 -2.20 17.14
C HIS A 204 -9.00 -1.96 18.05
N ASP A 205 -8.80 -1.47 19.28
CA ASP A 205 -9.87 -1.29 20.28
C ASP A 205 -11.00 -0.34 19.91
N ASP A 206 -10.67 0.79 19.29
CA ASP A 206 -11.66 1.81 18.95
C ASP A 206 -12.09 1.83 17.48
N TYR A 207 -11.17 1.58 16.53
CA TYR A 207 -11.41 1.70 15.10
C TYR A 207 -12.06 0.45 14.50
N ARG A 208 -13.34 0.24 14.82
CA ARG A 208 -14.16 -0.88 14.38
C ARG A 208 -15.52 -0.38 13.87
N TYR A 209 -16.12 -1.10 12.94
CA TYR A 209 -17.53 -0.91 12.57
C TYR A 209 -18.16 -2.25 12.14
N VAL A 210 -19.49 -2.30 12.15
CA VAL A 210 -20.27 -3.43 11.63
C VAL A 210 -21.10 -2.99 10.43
N GLU A 211 -21.29 -3.87 9.46
CA GLU A 211 -22.20 -3.63 8.34
C GLU A 211 -23.05 -4.86 8.01
N HIS A 212 -24.08 -4.62 7.20
CA HIS A 212 -25.07 -5.61 6.78
C HIS A 212 -25.89 -6.19 7.94
N ILE A 213 -26.32 -5.29 8.84
CA ILE A 213 -27.24 -5.58 9.95
C ILE A 213 -28.55 -4.81 9.71
N PHE A 214 -29.68 -5.50 9.68
CA PHE A 214 -30.97 -4.87 9.36
C PHE A 214 -31.35 -3.77 10.35
N GLU A 215 -31.15 -4.00 11.65
CA GLU A 215 -31.49 -3.03 12.70
C GLU A 215 -30.60 -1.77 12.67
N GLU A 216 -29.49 -1.78 11.93
CA GLU A 216 -28.65 -0.61 11.71
C GLU A 216 -29.01 0.14 10.42
N LEU A 217 -30.06 -0.27 9.68
CA LEU A 217 -30.60 0.47 8.52
C LEU A 217 -31.39 1.68 9.01
N ASN A 218 -30.71 2.81 9.22
CA ASN A 218 -31.33 3.96 9.88
C ASN A 218 -30.89 5.33 9.32
N ALA A 219 -29.99 5.37 8.33
CA ALA A 219 -29.54 6.60 7.70
C ALA A 219 -29.75 6.61 6.16
N PRO A 220 -29.96 7.80 5.56
CA PRO A 220 -30.04 7.92 4.10
C PRO A 220 -28.77 7.42 3.40
N GLY A 221 -28.95 6.66 2.33
CA GLY A 221 -27.86 6.04 1.58
C GLY A 221 -27.57 4.59 1.96
N GLU A 222 -28.25 4.06 2.97
CA GLU A 222 -28.05 2.69 3.44
C GLU A 222 -28.99 1.67 2.77
N TRP A 223 -28.57 0.41 2.72
CA TRP A 223 -29.37 -0.71 2.25
C TRP A 223 -29.09 -2.02 3.00
N TYR A 224 -30.05 -2.92 3.02
CA TYR A 224 -29.92 -4.27 3.56
C TYR A 224 -30.63 -5.28 2.64
N TYR A 225 -30.01 -6.41 2.36
CA TYR A 225 -30.64 -7.48 1.59
C TYR A 225 -30.84 -8.72 2.46
N ASP A 226 -32.10 -9.03 2.73
CA ASP A 226 -32.48 -10.29 3.35
C ASP A 226 -32.36 -11.41 2.29
N GLU A 227 -31.22 -12.09 2.28
CA GLU A 227 -30.97 -13.19 1.33
C GLU A 227 -31.96 -14.36 1.50
N ILE A 228 -32.49 -14.58 2.71
CA ILE A 228 -33.41 -15.69 3.01
C ILE A 228 -34.81 -15.34 2.52
N GLY A 229 -35.29 -14.14 2.87
CA GLY A 229 -36.59 -13.63 2.46
C GLY A 229 -36.63 -13.09 1.03
N GLY A 230 -35.47 -12.89 0.39
CA GLY A 230 -35.34 -12.34 -0.97
C GLY A 230 -35.80 -10.89 -1.09
N THR A 231 -35.69 -10.11 0.00
CA THR A 231 -36.18 -8.72 0.07
C THR A 231 -35.03 -7.74 0.26
N LEU A 232 -34.95 -6.76 -0.64
CA LEU A 232 -34.02 -5.63 -0.54
C LEU A 232 -34.73 -4.45 0.12
N TYR A 233 -34.10 -3.90 1.15
CA TYR A 233 -34.51 -2.69 1.85
C TYR A 233 -33.51 -1.58 1.55
N VAL A 234 -33.99 -0.37 1.28
CA VAL A 234 -33.17 0.81 0.97
C VAL A 234 -33.72 2.00 1.72
N TYR A 235 -32.84 2.73 2.39
CA TYR A 235 -33.11 4.09 2.86
C TYR A 235 -32.56 5.05 1.79
N PRO A 236 -33.42 5.57 0.88
CA PRO A 236 -32.96 6.43 -0.20
C PRO A 236 -32.41 7.76 0.34
N TYR A 237 -31.44 8.33 -0.38
CA TYR A 237 -31.11 9.74 -0.15
C TYR A 237 -32.35 10.63 -0.40
N PRO A 238 -32.52 11.75 0.31
CA PRO A 238 -33.72 12.59 0.18
C PRO A 238 -34.03 13.04 -1.26
N GLU A 239 -33.01 13.20 -2.10
CA GLU A 239 -33.12 13.58 -3.50
C GLU A 239 -33.49 12.44 -4.46
N MET A 240 -33.49 11.18 -4.01
CA MET A 240 -33.67 10.02 -4.89
C MET A 240 -35.15 9.66 -5.14
N VAL A 241 -35.51 9.56 -6.42
CA VAL A 241 -36.81 9.06 -6.87
C VAL A 241 -36.67 7.63 -7.40
N LEU A 242 -36.92 6.63 -6.55
CA LEU A 242 -36.64 5.22 -6.88
C LEU A 242 -37.47 4.65 -8.04
N LYS A 243 -38.67 5.19 -8.31
CA LYS A 243 -39.57 4.68 -9.35
C LYS A 243 -38.97 4.76 -10.77
N GLU A 244 -38.07 5.71 -11.00
CA GLU A 244 -37.45 5.98 -12.29
C GLU A 244 -35.94 5.74 -12.25
N ALA A 245 -35.43 5.24 -11.12
CA ALA A 245 -34.00 5.11 -10.91
C ALA A 245 -33.40 3.92 -11.68
N LEU A 246 -32.21 4.13 -12.21
CA LEU A 246 -31.35 3.03 -12.63
C LEU A 246 -30.80 2.34 -11.39
N VAL A 247 -31.23 1.10 -11.14
CA VAL A 247 -30.73 0.29 -10.03
C VAL A 247 -29.80 -0.79 -10.58
N GLU A 248 -28.58 -0.84 -10.05
CA GLU A 248 -27.55 -1.77 -10.48
C GLU A 248 -26.99 -2.54 -9.28
N GLY A 249 -26.99 -3.86 -9.36
CA GLY A 249 -26.35 -4.73 -8.38
C GLY A 249 -25.04 -5.30 -8.91
N VAL A 250 -24.04 -5.52 -8.05
CA VAL A 250 -22.73 -6.05 -8.43
C VAL A 250 -22.60 -7.55 -8.14
N PHE A 251 -22.15 -8.33 -9.13
CA PHE A 251 -22.18 -9.79 -9.08
C PHE A 251 -20.90 -10.52 -9.51
N LEU A 252 -20.06 -9.93 -10.36
CA LEU A 252 -18.79 -10.54 -10.79
C LEU A 252 -17.60 -9.95 -10.02
N SER A 253 -16.63 -10.79 -9.68
CA SER A 253 -15.38 -10.35 -9.06
C SER A 253 -14.39 -9.82 -10.10
N HIS A 254 -14.36 -10.43 -11.28
CA HIS A 254 -13.49 -10.04 -12.40
C HIS A 254 -14.33 -9.66 -13.62
N LEU A 255 -13.77 -8.85 -14.52
CA LEU A 255 -14.41 -8.46 -15.76
C LEU A 255 -13.70 -9.08 -16.96
N ILE A 256 -12.38 -8.99 -16.99
CA ILE A 256 -11.53 -9.54 -18.03
C ILE A 256 -10.42 -10.37 -17.40
N GLU A 257 -10.22 -11.58 -17.91
CA GLU A 257 -9.09 -12.43 -17.52
C GLU A 257 -8.27 -12.80 -18.75
N PHE A 258 -6.96 -12.66 -18.66
CA PHE A 258 -6.01 -13.26 -19.58
C PHE A 258 -5.43 -14.49 -18.88
N ILE A 259 -5.62 -15.66 -19.49
CA ILE A 259 -5.30 -16.95 -18.87
C ILE A 259 -4.37 -17.73 -19.79
N GLY A 260 -3.07 -17.58 -19.56
CA GLY A 260 -2.02 -18.35 -20.21
C GLY A 260 -1.07 -18.99 -19.19
N SER A 261 0.07 -19.44 -19.68
CA SER A 261 1.21 -19.94 -18.90
C SER A 261 2.54 -19.51 -19.55
N GLU A 262 3.67 -19.79 -18.90
CA GLU A 262 4.99 -19.60 -19.53
C GLU A 262 5.12 -20.41 -20.84
N ASP A 263 4.62 -21.64 -20.88
CA ASP A 263 4.70 -22.51 -22.07
C ASP A 263 3.67 -22.14 -23.16
N ALA A 264 2.59 -21.48 -22.80
CA ALA A 264 1.50 -21.09 -23.71
C ALA A 264 0.94 -19.72 -23.29
N PRO A 265 1.68 -18.62 -23.55
CA PRO A 265 1.27 -17.31 -23.08
C PRO A 265 0.10 -16.75 -23.89
N VAL A 266 -0.69 -15.87 -23.26
CA VAL A 266 -1.58 -14.95 -24.00
C VAL A 266 -0.79 -13.73 -24.40
N HIS A 267 -0.74 -13.39 -25.69
CA HIS A 267 0.16 -12.35 -26.14
C HIS A 267 -0.37 -11.42 -27.24
N HIS A 268 0.16 -10.19 -27.24
CA HIS A 268 -0.11 -9.16 -28.25
C HIS A 268 -1.59 -8.75 -28.35
N ILE A 269 -2.27 -8.65 -27.21
CA ILE A 269 -3.64 -8.14 -27.09
C ILE A 269 -3.63 -6.74 -26.45
N GLN A 270 -4.45 -5.83 -26.97
CA GLN A 270 -4.54 -4.45 -26.49
C GLN A 270 -6.00 -4.09 -26.15
N LEU A 271 -6.21 -3.51 -24.97
CA LEU A 271 -7.48 -2.94 -24.52
C LEU A 271 -7.34 -1.42 -24.40
N ASN A 272 -8.10 -0.68 -25.21
CA ASN A 272 -7.93 0.76 -25.37
C ASN A 272 -9.23 1.52 -25.10
N GLY A 273 -9.19 2.49 -24.18
CA GLY A 273 -10.26 3.49 -24.03
C GLY A 273 -11.53 3.01 -23.33
N PHE A 274 -11.48 1.90 -22.59
CA PHE A 274 -12.64 1.35 -21.87
C PHE A 274 -12.78 1.88 -20.46
N THR A 275 -14.00 1.98 -19.97
CA THR A 275 -14.32 2.21 -18.56
C THR A 275 -14.76 0.90 -17.90
N PHE A 276 -14.02 0.44 -16.90
CA PHE A 276 -14.32 -0.74 -16.10
C PHE A 276 -14.99 -0.35 -14.79
N LYS A 277 -16.18 -0.92 -14.53
CA LYS A 277 -16.94 -0.68 -13.30
C LYS A 277 -17.50 -1.96 -12.69
N HIS A 278 -17.90 -1.87 -11.43
CA HIS A 278 -18.78 -2.84 -10.78
C HIS A 278 -18.18 -4.24 -10.70
N ALA A 279 -17.01 -4.34 -10.06
CA ALA A 279 -16.45 -5.61 -9.60
C ALA A 279 -16.74 -5.79 -8.10
N LYS A 280 -16.94 -7.02 -7.64
CA LYS A 280 -17.20 -7.35 -6.23
C LYS A 280 -16.04 -6.92 -5.31
N ARG A 281 -16.38 -6.69 -4.05
CA ARG A 281 -15.42 -6.56 -2.96
C ARG A 281 -14.80 -7.92 -2.63
N THR A 282 -13.49 -7.93 -2.41
CA THR A 282 -12.67 -9.15 -2.30
C THR A 282 -12.03 -9.34 -0.92
N PHE A 283 -12.35 -8.45 0.02
CA PHE A 283 -11.69 -8.39 1.33
C PHE A 283 -11.76 -9.69 2.15
N MET A 284 -12.82 -10.51 1.99
CA MET A 284 -12.89 -11.82 2.64
C MET A 284 -12.11 -12.92 1.92
N ASP A 285 -11.72 -12.70 0.66
CA ASP A 285 -10.92 -13.63 -0.15
C ASP A 285 -9.43 -13.29 -0.12
N ASN A 286 -9.07 -12.11 0.40
CA ASN A 286 -7.69 -11.68 0.63
C ASN A 286 -7.05 -12.48 1.78
N ARG A 287 -6.47 -13.64 1.46
CA ARG A 287 -6.00 -14.65 2.44
C ARG A 287 -4.57 -15.12 2.24
N GLU A 288 -4.03 -14.97 1.04
CA GLU A 288 -2.72 -15.55 0.72
C GLU A 288 -1.60 -14.68 1.32
N PRO A 289 -0.78 -15.19 2.25
CA PRO A 289 0.30 -14.40 2.82
C PRO A 289 1.38 -14.13 1.77
N LEU A 290 1.85 -12.89 1.73
CA LEU A 290 3.08 -12.54 1.01
C LEU A 290 4.30 -12.75 1.92
N LEU A 291 5.50 -12.78 1.33
CA LEU A 291 6.70 -13.27 2.02
C LEU A 291 7.13 -12.36 3.18
N ARG A 292 6.84 -12.77 4.42
CA ARG A 292 7.14 -12.07 5.69
C ARG A 292 6.73 -10.59 5.75
N SER A 293 6.04 -10.08 4.74
CA SER A 293 5.41 -8.77 4.71
C SER A 293 4.16 -8.78 5.59
N ASP A 294 3.65 -7.61 5.95
CA ASP A 294 2.37 -7.54 6.67
C ASP A 294 1.15 -7.74 5.72
N TRP A 295 1.38 -7.82 4.39
CA TRP A 295 0.34 -8.04 3.38
C TRP A 295 -0.09 -9.51 3.29
N THR A 296 -1.40 -9.70 3.14
CA THR A 296 -1.96 -10.80 2.36
C THR A 296 -2.45 -10.28 1.01
N THR A 297 -2.71 -11.20 0.08
CA THR A 297 -3.27 -10.87 -1.23
C THR A 297 -4.47 -11.74 -1.61
N TYR A 298 -5.36 -11.16 -2.41
CA TYR A 298 -6.30 -11.88 -3.27
C TYR A 298 -5.77 -11.85 -4.70
N ARG A 299 -5.48 -13.02 -5.29
CA ARG A 299 -5.00 -13.15 -6.68
C ARG A 299 -6.09 -12.93 -7.72
N GLY A 300 -6.61 -11.71 -7.77
CA GLY A 300 -7.68 -11.31 -8.66
C GLY A 300 -7.93 -9.82 -8.69
N GLY A 301 -8.70 -9.35 -9.66
CA GLY A 301 -9.02 -7.95 -9.88
C GLY A 301 -9.99 -7.74 -11.05
N ALA A 302 -10.40 -6.50 -11.30
CA ALA A 302 -11.29 -6.20 -12.43
C ALA A 302 -10.69 -6.67 -13.76
N ILE A 303 -9.37 -6.54 -13.92
CA ILE A 303 -8.60 -7.22 -14.98
C ILE A 303 -7.50 -8.08 -14.36
N VAL A 304 -7.40 -9.34 -14.78
CA VAL A 304 -6.35 -10.27 -14.36
C VAL A 304 -5.46 -10.63 -15.55
N LEU A 305 -4.15 -10.52 -15.38
CA LEU A 305 -3.12 -10.94 -16.33
C LEU A 305 -2.34 -12.11 -15.74
N ARG A 306 -2.57 -13.32 -16.26
CA ARG A 306 -1.83 -14.54 -15.85
C ARG A 306 -1.22 -15.19 -17.09
N GLY A 307 0.09 -15.38 -17.09
CA GLY A 307 0.78 -16.03 -18.20
C GLY A 307 0.73 -15.21 -19.48
N THR A 308 1.08 -13.93 -19.42
CA THR A 308 0.95 -13.02 -20.58
C THR A 308 2.27 -12.46 -21.09
N GLU A 309 2.30 -12.14 -22.39
CA GLU A 309 3.45 -11.45 -23.01
C GLU A 309 2.99 -10.31 -23.92
N ASN A 310 3.56 -9.11 -23.78
CA ASN A 310 3.28 -7.99 -24.66
C ASN A 310 1.77 -7.61 -24.73
N CYS A 311 1.05 -7.79 -23.64
CA CYS A 311 -0.34 -7.35 -23.49
C CYS A 311 -0.40 -5.93 -22.93
N SER A 312 -1.41 -5.15 -23.32
CA SER A 312 -1.52 -3.76 -22.85
C SER A 312 -2.94 -3.30 -22.54
N ILE A 313 -3.03 -2.48 -21.50
CA ILE A 313 -4.24 -1.78 -21.05
C ILE A 313 -3.93 -0.28 -21.16
N LYS A 314 -4.57 0.41 -22.10
CA LYS A 314 -4.24 1.78 -22.46
C LYS A 314 -5.44 2.69 -22.39
N ASP A 315 -5.25 3.87 -21.84
CA ASP A 315 -6.24 4.94 -21.85
C ASP A 315 -7.59 4.52 -21.23
N CYS A 316 -7.56 3.53 -20.33
CA CYS A 316 -8.74 2.98 -19.68
C CYS A 316 -9.04 3.69 -18.37
N THR A 317 -10.31 3.68 -17.97
CA THR A 317 -10.76 4.15 -16.66
C THR A 317 -11.19 2.97 -15.79
N PHE A 318 -10.79 2.96 -14.53
CA PHE A 318 -11.28 2.02 -13.53
C PHE A 318 -11.96 2.85 -12.44
N VAL A 319 -13.25 2.58 -12.20
CA VAL A 319 -14.03 3.31 -11.20
C VAL A 319 -15.07 2.42 -10.55
N HIS A 320 -15.19 2.50 -9.22
CA HIS A 320 -16.13 1.68 -8.44
C HIS A 320 -15.92 0.17 -8.67
N VAL A 321 -14.68 -0.26 -8.51
CA VAL A 321 -14.29 -1.68 -8.51
C VAL A 321 -13.98 -2.09 -7.07
N GLY A 322 -14.62 -3.16 -6.58
CA GLY A 322 -14.61 -3.50 -5.16
C GLY A 322 -13.32 -4.18 -4.66
N GLY A 323 -12.52 -4.74 -5.56
CA GLY A 323 -11.22 -5.37 -5.25
C GLY A 323 -10.07 -4.63 -5.92
N ASN A 324 -9.07 -5.36 -6.42
CA ASN A 324 -7.98 -4.76 -7.19
C ASN A 324 -8.47 -4.28 -8.57
N ALA A 325 -7.91 -3.19 -9.12
CA ALA A 325 -8.27 -2.77 -10.48
C ALA A 325 -7.55 -3.62 -11.55
N VAL A 326 -6.22 -3.75 -11.46
CA VAL A 326 -5.43 -4.65 -12.31
C VAL A 326 -4.57 -5.55 -11.45
N PHE A 327 -4.60 -6.85 -11.72
CA PHE A 327 -3.77 -7.85 -11.03
C PHE A 327 -2.90 -8.61 -12.04
N VAL A 328 -1.58 -8.56 -11.87
CA VAL A 328 -0.59 -9.22 -12.71
C VAL A 328 0.00 -10.38 -11.93
N ASP A 329 -0.46 -11.58 -12.26
CA ASP A 329 -0.28 -12.80 -11.49
C ASP A 329 0.79 -13.71 -12.09
N SER A 330 1.80 -14.04 -11.29
CA SER A 330 2.83 -15.04 -11.65
C SER A 330 3.54 -14.66 -12.95
N TYR A 331 3.84 -15.60 -13.86
CA TYR A 331 4.56 -15.32 -15.11
C TYR A 331 3.85 -14.26 -15.97
N ASN A 332 4.53 -13.13 -16.18
CA ASN A 332 4.14 -12.12 -17.17
C ASN A 332 5.40 -11.43 -17.71
N ARG A 333 5.44 -11.09 -19.01
CA ARG A 333 6.53 -10.31 -19.62
C ARG A 333 5.97 -9.12 -20.38
N ASN A 334 6.55 -7.94 -20.15
CA ASN A 334 6.24 -6.75 -20.95
C ASN A 334 4.75 -6.36 -20.92
N ALA A 335 4.09 -6.51 -19.77
CA ALA A 335 2.74 -5.98 -19.58
C ALA A 335 2.79 -4.44 -19.48
N VAL A 336 1.95 -3.74 -20.23
CA VAL A 336 1.93 -2.26 -20.27
C VAL A 336 0.58 -1.73 -19.81
N ILE A 337 0.59 -0.95 -18.72
CA ILE A 337 -0.55 -0.19 -18.24
C ILE A 337 -0.22 1.29 -18.43
N ARG A 338 -0.89 1.98 -19.38
CA ARG A 338 -0.51 3.35 -19.76
C ARG A 338 -1.71 4.29 -19.90
N GLY A 339 -1.57 5.52 -19.42
CA GLY A 339 -2.57 6.57 -19.69
C GLY A 339 -3.90 6.33 -18.98
N CYS A 340 -3.94 5.43 -17.99
CA CYS A 340 -5.15 5.01 -17.30
C CYS A 340 -5.53 5.96 -16.16
N HIS A 341 -6.83 6.06 -15.90
CA HIS A 341 -7.39 6.77 -14.76
C HIS A 341 -8.02 5.77 -13.79
N ILE A 342 -7.45 5.60 -12.61
CA ILE A 342 -7.87 4.60 -11.63
C ILE A 342 -8.34 5.34 -10.38
N MET A 343 -9.62 5.19 -10.03
CA MET A 343 -10.20 5.83 -8.86
C MET A 343 -11.27 5.00 -8.18
N ASP A 344 -11.49 5.22 -6.89
CA ASP A 344 -12.55 4.55 -6.10
C ASP A 344 -12.48 3.03 -6.21
N VAL A 345 -11.30 2.51 -5.89
CA VAL A 345 -10.92 1.09 -5.93
C VAL A 345 -10.90 0.53 -4.52
N GLY A 346 -11.51 -0.63 -4.32
CA GLY A 346 -11.66 -1.21 -2.98
C GLY A 346 -10.37 -1.76 -2.38
N ALA A 347 -9.49 -2.35 -3.20
CA ALA A 347 -8.17 -2.84 -2.78
C ALA A 347 -7.04 -2.09 -3.50
N ASN A 348 -6.09 -2.77 -4.16
CA ASN A 348 -4.95 -2.13 -4.84
C ASN A 348 -5.34 -1.56 -6.21
N GLY A 349 -4.64 -0.51 -6.65
CA GLY A 349 -4.78 0.01 -8.02
C GLY A 349 -4.22 -1.00 -9.01
N ILE A 350 -2.91 -1.23 -8.96
CA ILE A 350 -2.21 -2.23 -9.77
C ILE A 350 -1.35 -3.08 -8.85
N ALA A 351 -1.55 -4.41 -8.88
CA ALA A 351 -0.77 -5.35 -8.09
C ALA A 351 0.05 -6.26 -9.02
N PHE A 352 1.37 -6.35 -8.79
CA PHE A 352 2.27 -7.31 -9.43
C PHE A 352 2.68 -8.33 -8.39
N VAL A 353 2.26 -9.58 -8.53
CA VAL A 353 2.50 -10.62 -7.51
C VAL A 353 3.00 -11.90 -8.16
N GLY A 354 4.25 -12.27 -7.89
CA GLY A 354 4.80 -13.56 -8.29
C GLY A 354 4.27 -14.75 -7.50
N ASP A 355 4.63 -15.95 -7.92
CA ASP A 355 4.38 -17.20 -7.20
C ASP A 355 5.44 -17.36 -6.09
N PRO A 356 5.07 -17.59 -4.81
CA PRO A 356 6.02 -17.87 -3.73
C PRO A 356 6.98 -19.02 -4.04
N ASN A 357 6.59 -19.98 -4.89
CA ASN A 357 7.46 -21.06 -5.34
C ASN A 357 8.58 -20.61 -6.29
N ALA A 358 8.51 -19.38 -6.81
CA ALA A 358 9.60 -18.75 -7.55
C ALA A 358 10.70 -18.22 -6.62
N VAL A 359 10.43 -18.08 -5.32
CA VAL A 359 11.42 -17.65 -4.33
C VAL A 359 12.08 -18.86 -3.67
N ARG A 360 13.38 -18.76 -3.37
CA ARG A 360 14.12 -19.82 -2.69
C ARG A 360 14.11 -19.56 -1.20
N SER A 361 13.94 -20.62 -0.41
CA SER A 361 13.80 -20.54 1.04
C SER A 361 12.75 -19.49 1.49
N PRO A 362 11.52 -19.51 0.93
CA PRO A 362 10.50 -18.55 1.30
C PRO A 362 10.04 -18.79 2.73
N LEU A 363 9.80 -17.69 3.44
CA LEU A 363 9.16 -17.64 4.74
C LEU A 363 7.94 -16.71 4.62
N PHE A 364 6.96 -16.88 5.50
CA PHE A 364 5.68 -16.19 5.39
C PHE A 364 5.34 -15.38 6.63
N GLU A 365 5.57 -15.88 7.85
CA GLU A 365 5.22 -15.14 9.06
C GLU A 365 6.41 -14.32 9.58
N TYR A 366 6.14 -13.15 10.16
CA TYR A 366 7.17 -12.22 10.61
C TYR A 366 8.24 -12.85 11.53
N ASN A 367 7.85 -13.75 12.45
CA ASN A 367 8.72 -14.39 13.43
C ASN A 367 9.44 -15.65 12.92
N GLU A 368 9.13 -16.12 11.72
CA GLU A 368 9.88 -17.23 11.13
C GLU A 368 11.33 -16.80 10.87
N ARG A 369 12.27 -17.70 11.15
CA ARG A 369 13.71 -17.52 10.97
C ARG A 369 14.30 -18.81 10.43
N GLN A 370 15.52 -18.73 9.90
CA GLN A 370 16.24 -19.86 9.33
C GLN A 370 17.75 -19.72 9.59
N LYS A 371 18.50 -20.80 9.38
CA LYS A 371 19.95 -20.84 9.54
C LYS A 371 20.66 -20.79 8.20
N LEU A 372 21.90 -20.29 8.18
CA LEU A 372 22.69 -20.17 6.95
C LEU A 372 22.88 -21.49 6.20
N GLN A 373 23.03 -22.59 6.93
CA GLN A 373 23.19 -23.93 6.34
C GLN A 373 21.91 -24.48 5.71
N ASP A 374 20.74 -23.94 6.08
CA ASP A 374 19.42 -24.44 5.67
C ASP A 374 18.85 -23.62 4.49
N ILE A 375 19.47 -22.48 4.15
CA ILE A 375 19.06 -21.67 3.01
C ILE A 375 19.71 -22.12 1.69
N ASP A 376 18.95 -22.03 0.60
CA ASP A 376 19.52 -22.10 -0.74
C ASP A 376 20.30 -20.81 -1.00
N GLN A 377 21.61 -20.90 -1.24
CA GLN A 377 22.47 -19.74 -1.48
C GLN A 377 22.63 -19.41 -2.97
N THR A 378 21.86 -20.06 -3.85
CA THR A 378 21.84 -19.72 -5.28
C THR A 378 21.21 -18.33 -5.46
N PRO A 379 21.89 -17.37 -6.12
CA PRO A 379 21.32 -16.06 -6.39
C PRO A 379 20.10 -16.11 -7.31
N GLY A 380 19.15 -15.22 -7.07
CA GLY A 380 17.96 -14.99 -7.86
C GLY A 380 16.87 -16.05 -7.70
N PRO A 381 15.87 -15.99 -8.59
CA PRO A 381 14.68 -16.81 -8.50
C PRO A 381 14.94 -18.29 -8.75
N LYS A 382 14.00 -19.13 -8.32
CA LYS A 382 13.95 -20.58 -8.54
C LYS A 382 13.30 -20.95 -9.88
N THR A 383 12.28 -20.20 -10.28
CA THR A 383 11.50 -20.40 -11.51
C THR A 383 11.19 -19.03 -12.13
N ASN A 384 10.60 -18.98 -13.32
CA ASN A 384 10.21 -17.73 -13.98
C ASN A 384 8.81 -17.21 -13.60
N GLN A 385 8.16 -17.82 -12.60
CA GLN A 385 6.75 -17.56 -12.22
C GLN A 385 6.57 -16.24 -11.47
N TYR A 386 7.01 -15.14 -12.06
CA TYR A 386 6.91 -13.78 -11.53
C TYR A 386 6.68 -12.77 -12.66
N PRO A 387 6.04 -11.61 -12.38
CA PRO A 387 5.94 -10.53 -13.35
C PRO A 387 7.32 -9.92 -13.59
N ALA A 388 7.68 -9.71 -14.86
CA ALA A 388 8.92 -9.04 -15.21
C ALA A 388 8.78 -8.08 -16.39
N GLU A 389 9.63 -7.04 -16.39
CA GLU A 389 9.74 -6.07 -17.50
C GLU A 389 8.41 -5.33 -17.77
N CYS A 390 7.57 -5.17 -16.74
CA CYS A 390 6.28 -4.51 -16.87
C CYS A 390 6.41 -2.99 -16.69
N LEU A 391 5.49 -2.24 -17.30
CA LEU A 391 5.47 -0.79 -17.30
C LEU A 391 4.12 -0.24 -16.83
N VAL A 392 4.16 0.64 -15.83
CA VAL A 392 3.07 1.57 -15.49
C VAL A 392 3.52 2.97 -15.88
N GLU A 393 2.81 3.62 -16.80
CA GLU A 393 3.22 4.93 -17.32
C GLU A 393 2.06 5.90 -17.49
N ASP A 394 2.25 7.15 -17.04
CA ASP A 394 1.30 8.24 -17.32
C ASP A 394 -0.11 7.96 -16.78
N CYS A 395 -0.20 7.31 -15.62
CA CYS A 395 -1.46 6.95 -14.97
C CYS A 395 -1.79 7.92 -13.82
N LEU A 396 -3.07 8.25 -13.69
CA LEU A 396 -3.61 8.99 -12.55
C LEU A 396 -4.34 8.01 -11.63
N ILE A 397 -3.86 7.85 -10.40
CA ILE A 397 -4.35 6.82 -9.46
C ILE A 397 -4.66 7.47 -8.10
N TYR A 398 -5.92 7.44 -7.66
CA TYR A 398 -6.28 8.02 -6.35
C TYR A 398 -7.49 7.38 -5.73
N ARG A 399 -7.71 7.57 -4.42
CA ARG A 399 -8.83 6.93 -3.69
C ARG A 399 -8.89 5.42 -3.91
N VAL A 400 -7.73 4.79 -3.81
CA VAL A 400 -7.53 3.34 -3.77
C VAL A 400 -7.58 2.87 -2.31
N GLY A 401 -7.87 1.59 -2.03
CA GLY A 401 -8.01 1.09 -0.66
C GLY A 401 -9.31 1.54 0.03
N ARG A 402 -10.40 1.68 -0.73
CA ARG A 402 -11.70 2.11 -0.17
C ARG A 402 -12.32 1.08 0.77
N VAL A 403 -11.93 -0.19 0.64
CA VAL A 403 -12.40 -1.30 1.47
C VAL A 403 -11.24 -1.89 2.27
N GLU A 404 -10.19 -2.34 1.58
CA GLU A 404 -9.00 -2.97 2.18
C GLU A 404 -7.94 -1.89 2.49
N LYS A 405 -7.46 -1.83 3.74
CA LYS A 405 -6.52 -0.80 4.24
C LYS A 405 -5.07 -1.26 4.23
N GLN A 406 -4.82 -2.56 4.18
CA GLN A 406 -3.53 -3.09 3.76
C GLN A 406 -3.46 -3.13 2.22
N SER A 407 -3.31 -1.97 1.59
CA SER A 407 -3.32 -1.80 0.12
C SER A 407 -2.39 -0.67 -0.34
N ALA A 408 -2.13 -0.59 -1.65
CA ALA A 408 -1.38 0.49 -2.29
C ALA A 408 -1.93 0.83 -3.68
N ALA A 409 -1.65 2.03 -4.18
CA ALA A 409 -1.96 2.36 -5.57
C ALA A 409 -1.17 1.47 -6.54
N ILE A 410 0.10 1.18 -6.21
CA ILE A 410 0.92 0.18 -6.89
C ILE A 410 1.56 -0.74 -5.84
N GLN A 411 1.26 -2.02 -5.91
CA GLN A 411 1.84 -3.06 -5.06
C GLN A 411 2.74 -3.95 -5.92
N ILE A 412 3.95 -4.23 -5.43
CA ILE A 412 4.95 -5.07 -6.08
C ILE A 412 5.39 -6.13 -5.07
N SER A 413 5.28 -7.40 -5.45
CA SER A 413 5.77 -8.52 -4.68
C SER A 413 6.26 -9.63 -5.61
N MET A 414 7.45 -10.16 -5.33
CA MET A 414 8.06 -11.25 -6.11
C MET A 414 8.06 -10.94 -7.60
N ALA A 415 8.69 -9.83 -7.99
CA ALA A 415 8.69 -9.31 -9.36
C ALA A 415 10.07 -8.78 -9.76
N LEU A 416 10.33 -8.58 -11.06
CA LEU A 416 11.63 -8.13 -11.57
C LEU A 416 11.46 -6.97 -12.57
N ASP A 417 12.29 -5.94 -12.51
CA ASP A 417 12.34 -4.85 -13.53
C ASP A 417 11.00 -4.12 -13.79
N ILE A 418 10.11 -4.06 -12.79
CA ILE A 418 8.89 -3.23 -12.86
C ILE A 418 9.27 -1.74 -12.93
N THR A 419 8.80 -1.05 -13.97
CA THR A 419 9.00 0.39 -14.14
C THR A 419 7.69 1.14 -13.89
N VAL A 420 7.72 2.13 -13.00
CA VAL A 420 6.62 3.09 -12.78
C VAL A 420 7.14 4.47 -13.10
N ARG A 421 6.51 5.16 -14.06
CA ARG A 421 6.93 6.52 -14.40
C ARG A 421 5.84 7.47 -14.80
N HIS A 422 6.04 8.76 -14.51
CA HIS A 422 5.08 9.82 -14.84
C HIS A 422 3.68 9.54 -14.27
N CYS A 423 3.57 8.94 -13.09
CA CYS A 423 2.29 8.70 -12.44
C CYS A 423 2.01 9.76 -11.38
N SER A 424 0.74 10.16 -11.25
CA SER A 424 0.26 10.97 -10.13
C SER A 424 -0.57 10.09 -9.21
N ILE A 425 -0.16 9.97 -7.95
CA ILE A 425 -0.74 9.05 -6.97
C ILE A 425 -1.11 9.81 -5.70
N TYR A 426 -2.38 9.77 -5.27
CA TYR A 426 -2.77 10.45 -4.03
C TYR A 426 -4.04 9.93 -3.37
N GLU A 427 -4.34 10.41 -2.16
CA GLU A 427 -5.52 10.05 -1.38
C GLU A 427 -5.65 8.55 -1.13
N VAL A 428 -4.60 7.95 -0.57
CA VAL A 428 -4.54 6.53 -0.24
C VAL A 428 -4.43 6.30 1.27
N PRO A 429 -5.08 5.24 1.80
CA PRO A 429 -5.11 4.98 3.24
C PRO A 429 -3.74 4.58 3.80
N ARG A 430 -2.90 3.99 2.95
CA ARG A 430 -1.59 3.41 3.25
C ARG A 430 -0.52 3.92 2.26
N ALA A 431 0.29 3.09 1.62
CA ALA A 431 1.34 3.54 0.72
C ALA A 431 0.80 3.95 -0.65
N GLY A 432 1.48 4.90 -1.29
CA GLY A 432 1.30 5.13 -2.73
C GLY A 432 1.89 3.97 -3.52
N ILE A 433 3.15 3.64 -3.25
CA ILE A 433 3.85 2.51 -3.86
C ILE A 433 4.45 1.64 -2.76
N ASN A 434 4.20 0.34 -2.81
CA ASN A 434 4.81 -0.63 -1.91
C ASN A 434 5.59 -1.73 -2.65
N MET A 435 6.72 -2.12 -2.05
CA MET A 435 7.43 -3.37 -2.33
C MET A 435 7.38 -4.29 -1.10
N SER A 436 6.72 -5.44 -1.23
CA SER A 436 6.36 -6.27 -0.06
C SER A 436 7.54 -7.03 0.54
N GLU A 437 8.61 -7.29 -0.22
CA GLU A 437 9.81 -7.99 0.25
C GLU A 437 11.03 -7.72 -0.65
N GLY A 438 12.20 -8.27 -0.28
CA GLY A 438 13.46 -8.14 -1.02
C GLY A 438 13.59 -9.10 -2.21
N THR A 439 12.63 -9.12 -3.14
CA THR A 439 12.67 -9.97 -4.35
C THR A 439 12.00 -9.24 -5.52
N PHE A 440 12.44 -9.29 -6.78
CA PHE A 440 13.75 -9.57 -7.36
C PHE A 440 14.33 -8.27 -7.96
N GLY A 441 14.13 -7.10 -7.36
CA GLY A 441 14.86 -5.87 -7.70
C GLY A 441 14.77 -5.39 -9.16
N GLY A 442 15.69 -4.49 -9.53
CA GLY A 442 15.73 -3.84 -10.85
C GLY A 442 14.58 -2.84 -11.10
N HIS A 443 13.71 -2.62 -10.12
CA HIS A 443 12.58 -1.71 -10.24
C HIS A 443 13.04 -0.25 -10.41
N VAL A 444 12.31 0.50 -11.22
CA VAL A 444 12.58 1.92 -11.46
C VAL A 444 11.32 2.72 -11.21
N ILE A 445 11.36 3.63 -10.24
CA ILE A 445 10.30 4.60 -9.97
C ILE A 445 10.82 5.98 -10.30
N GLU A 446 10.26 6.62 -11.33
CA GLU A 446 10.76 7.92 -11.78
C GLU A 446 9.71 8.93 -12.27
N HIS A 447 9.98 10.21 -12.04
CA HIS A 447 9.11 11.30 -12.51
C HIS A 447 7.66 11.23 -12.01
N CYS A 448 7.42 10.58 -10.87
CA CYS A 448 6.10 10.47 -10.27
C CYS A 448 5.85 11.61 -9.26
N ASP A 449 4.57 11.93 -9.04
CA ASP A 449 4.10 12.86 -8.01
C ASP A 449 3.18 12.11 -7.04
N ILE A 450 3.67 11.83 -5.83
CA ILE A 450 2.98 10.98 -4.83
C ILE A 450 2.75 11.79 -3.56
N PHE A 451 1.50 11.94 -3.14
CA PHE A 451 1.17 12.74 -1.95
C PHE A 451 -0.17 12.34 -1.30
N ASP A 452 -0.52 12.90 -0.13
CA ASP A 452 -1.74 12.53 0.62
C ASP A 452 -1.82 11.00 0.83
N THR A 453 -0.73 10.43 1.35
CA THR A 453 -0.57 9.01 1.63
C THR A 453 -0.61 8.74 3.13
N VAL A 454 -0.86 7.48 3.50
CA VAL A 454 -0.93 7.01 4.89
C VAL A 454 -2.05 7.72 5.67
N LEU A 455 -3.17 7.99 5.00
CA LEU A 455 -4.26 8.78 5.57
C LEU A 455 -5.03 8.06 6.69
N GLU A 456 -5.04 6.72 6.68
CA GLU A 456 -5.81 5.92 7.65
C GLU A 456 -4.91 5.00 8.50
N THR A 457 -3.83 4.49 7.92
CA THR A 457 -2.85 3.63 8.60
C THR A 457 -1.76 4.44 9.31
N GLY A 458 -0.74 3.76 9.85
CA GLY A 458 0.48 4.38 10.37
C GLY A 458 1.72 3.52 10.12
N ASP A 459 2.87 4.01 10.59
CA ASP A 459 4.20 3.38 10.48
C ASP A 459 4.50 2.92 9.04
N HIS A 460 4.53 3.91 8.14
CA HIS A 460 4.66 3.66 6.71
C HIS A 460 5.12 4.91 5.95
N GLY A 461 5.17 4.84 4.62
CA GLY A 461 5.52 5.98 3.79
C GLY A 461 4.77 6.09 2.46
N SER A 462 4.96 7.21 1.77
CA SER A 462 4.44 7.38 0.40
C SER A 462 5.03 6.33 -0.54
N PHE A 463 6.33 6.09 -0.41
CA PHE A 463 6.99 4.85 -0.81
C PHE A 463 7.28 4.02 0.44
N ASN A 464 7.02 2.72 0.41
CA ASN A 464 7.55 1.80 1.42
C ASN A 464 8.10 0.51 0.80
N SER A 465 9.13 -0.04 1.43
CA SER A 465 9.59 -1.41 1.15
C SER A 465 9.92 -2.19 2.41
N TRP A 466 9.85 -3.52 2.31
CA TRP A 466 10.53 -4.43 3.23
C TRP A 466 11.59 -5.23 2.47
N GLY A 467 12.72 -5.52 3.12
CA GLY A 467 13.76 -6.44 2.66
C GLY A 467 13.87 -7.66 3.58
N ARG A 468 12.72 -8.24 3.96
CA ARG A 468 12.59 -9.44 4.80
C ARG A 468 12.83 -10.74 4.00
N ASP A 469 13.80 -10.73 3.11
CA ASP A 469 14.17 -11.86 2.25
C ASP A 469 15.03 -12.91 2.99
N ARG A 470 15.64 -13.85 2.27
CA ARG A 470 16.19 -15.06 2.90
C ARG A 470 17.39 -14.81 3.81
N TYR A 471 18.09 -13.67 3.70
CA TYR A 471 19.21 -13.35 4.58
C TYR A 471 18.77 -12.69 5.89
N TRP A 472 17.58 -12.09 5.91
CA TRP A 472 17.21 -11.17 6.97
C TRP A 472 17.01 -11.90 8.32
N LEU A 473 17.89 -11.56 9.27
CA LEU A 473 17.94 -12.06 10.65
C LEU A 473 18.12 -13.58 10.78
N LEU A 474 19.05 -14.19 10.02
CA LEU A 474 19.43 -15.60 10.23
C LEU A 474 19.78 -15.91 11.70
N GLU A 475 19.42 -17.10 12.20
CA GLU A 475 19.58 -17.46 13.62
C GLU A 475 21.03 -17.62 14.06
N ASP A 476 21.91 -18.02 13.15
CA ASP A 476 23.30 -18.43 13.39
C ASP A 476 24.33 -17.43 12.83
N ILE A 477 23.87 -16.30 12.29
CA ILE A 477 24.72 -15.23 11.78
C ILE A 477 24.36 -13.92 12.46
N ASP A 478 25.36 -13.29 13.06
CA ASP A 478 25.25 -11.93 13.54
C ASP A 478 25.34 -10.96 12.36
N MET A 479 24.22 -10.31 12.04
CA MET A 479 24.13 -9.36 10.91
C MET A 479 25.09 -8.18 11.07
N ASP A 480 25.47 -7.81 12.30
CA ASP A 480 26.44 -6.75 12.56
C ASP A 480 27.83 -7.10 12.06
N ASN A 481 28.16 -8.39 11.93
CA ASN A 481 29.47 -8.87 11.51
C ASN A 481 29.58 -9.07 9.99
N ILE A 482 28.49 -8.93 9.24
CA ILE A 482 28.53 -8.96 7.78
C ILE A 482 29.39 -7.78 7.30
N ASN A 483 30.34 -8.06 6.39
CA ASN A 483 31.30 -7.10 5.80
C ASN A 483 32.29 -6.43 6.76
N LEU A 484 32.31 -6.75 8.07
CA LEU A 484 33.22 -6.08 9.00
C LEU A 484 34.70 -6.34 8.71
N ASP A 485 35.06 -7.58 8.38
CA ASP A 485 36.47 -7.99 8.20
C ASP A 485 36.94 -7.89 6.74
N SER A 486 36.06 -7.45 5.83
CA SER A 486 36.39 -7.36 4.40
C SER A 486 36.61 -5.92 3.99
N GLU A 487 37.83 -5.61 3.55
CA GLU A 487 38.13 -4.33 2.90
C GLU A 487 38.00 -4.40 1.36
N THR A 488 37.90 -5.61 0.80
CA THR A 488 38.09 -5.83 -0.65
C THR A 488 36.94 -6.55 -1.37
N GLU A 489 36.14 -7.36 -0.66
CA GLU A 489 35.04 -8.13 -1.28
C GLU A 489 33.82 -8.20 -0.37
N ASP A 490 32.72 -7.60 -0.79
CA ASP A 490 31.49 -7.57 -0.02
C ASP A 490 30.77 -8.93 -0.07
N ASN A 491 30.12 -9.28 1.03
CA ASN A 491 29.36 -10.51 1.16
C ASN A 491 28.12 -10.43 0.26
N VAL A 492 27.93 -11.45 -0.57
CA VAL A 492 26.79 -11.57 -1.49
C VAL A 492 25.48 -11.96 -0.80
N LEU A 493 25.54 -12.39 0.46
CA LEU A 493 24.39 -12.85 1.24
C LEU A 493 23.20 -11.86 1.21
N PRO A 494 23.39 -10.53 1.44
CA PRO A 494 22.28 -9.58 1.40
C PRO A 494 21.68 -9.32 0.01
N ILE A 495 22.33 -9.79 -1.05
CA ILE A 495 21.92 -9.59 -2.45
C ILE A 495 21.64 -10.90 -3.18
N LEU A 496 21.39 -11.98 -2.43
CA LEU A 496 21.01 -13.26 -3.04
C LEU A 496 19.68 -13.16 -3.76
N ASP A 497 18.66 -12.54 -3.17
CA ASP A 497 17.35 -12.36 -3.79
C ASP A 497 17.26 -11.09 -4.63
N MET A 498 17.84 -10.00 -4.13
CA MET A 498 17.94 -8.73 -4.84
C MET A 498 19.02 -8.81 -5.91
N VAL A 499 18.69 -9.28 -7.12
CA VAL A 499 19.69 -9.49 -8.20
C VAL A 499 20.10 -8.22 -8.93
N ARG A 500 19.38 -7.10 -8.73
CA ARG A 500 19.65 -5.80 -9.34
C ARG A 500 19.20 -4.68 -8.40
N PRO A 501 19.89 -3.52 -8.38
CA PRO A 501 19.50 -2.40 -7.54
C PRO A 501 18.14 -1.83 -7.94
N ILE A 502 17.35 -1.42 -6.94
CA ILE A 502 16.13 -0.63 -7.15
C ILE A 502 16.50 0.85 -7.26
N THR A 503 15.88 1.58 -8.19
CA THR A 503 16.12 3.01 -8.39
C THR A 503 14.89 3.85 -8.11
N LEU A 504 15.01 4.83 -7.20
CA LEU A 504 14.01 5.86 -6.95
C LEU A 504 14.60 7.21 -7.37
N ARG A 505 14.10 7.82 -8.46
CA ARG A 505 14.68 9.07 -8.95
C ARG A 505 13.73 10.09 -9.53
N ASN A 506 14.09 11.38 -9.44
CA ASN A 506 13.34 12.47 -10.06
C ASN A 506 11.85 12.48 -9.66
N ASN A 507 11.50 12.04 -8.45
CA ASN A 507 10.12 12.00 -7.96
C ASN A 507 9.87 13.12 -6.94
N ARG A 508 8.59 13.44 -6.75
CA ARG A 508 8.12 14.27 -5.65
C ARG A 508 7.23 13.46 -4.71
N TRP A 509 7.50 13.55 -3.42
CA TRP A 509 6.89 12.76 -2.37
C TRP A 509 6.32 13.65 -1.26
N ARG A 510 5.15 13.32 -0.73
CA ARG A 510 4.63 13.86 0.53
C ARG A 510 3.80 12.82 1.29
N CYS A 511 4.30 12.36 2.42
CA CYS A 511 3.56 11.58 3.38
C CYS A 511 2.99 12.46 4.48
N ASP A 512 1.73 12.22 4.86
CA ASP A 512 1.06 13.04 5.89
C ASP A 512 1.17 12.44 7.31
N TYR A 513 1.37 11.11 7.40
CA TYR A 513 1.46 10.39 8.68
C TYR A 513 2.56 9.31 8.65
N GLY A 514 3.77 9.69 8.26
CA GLY A 514 4.93 8.80 8.14
C GLY A 514 6.07 9.42 7.35
N TRP A 515 6.84 8.61 6.62
CA TRP A 515 8.01 9.06 5.84
C TRP A 515 7.67 9.25 4.36
N ASP A 516 8.37 10.15 3.67
CA ASP A 516 8.18 10.30 2.23
C ASP A 516 8.71 9.06 1.49
N ILE A 517 9.87 8.57 1.93
CA ILE A 517 10.45 7.30 1.50
C ILE A 517 10.78 6.49 2.76
N ASP A 518 10.12 5.34 2.91
CA ASP A 518 10.28 4.44 4.04
C ASP A 518 10.89 3.11 3.59
N LEU A 519 12.22 2.99 3.65
CA LEU A 519 12.87 1.69 3.49
C LEU A 519 12.87 1.01 4.86
N ASP A 520 11.90 0.13 5.07
CA ASP A 520 11.70 -0.57 6.33
C ASP A 520 12.50 -1.88 6.36
N ASP A 521 12.34 -2.69 7.42
CA ASP A 521 13.08 -3.92 7.75
C ASP A 521 13.93 -4.53 6.63
N GLY A 522 15.25 -4.39 6.72
CA GLY A 522 16.19 -5.13 5.88
C GLY A 522 16.22 -4.70 4.41
N SER A 523 15.51 -3.64 4.02
CA SER A 523 15.51 -3.17 2.63
C SER A 523 16.93 -2.94 2.12
N THR A 524 17.32 -3.68 1.08
CA THR A 524 18.71 -3.78 0.62
C THR A 524 18.84 -3.46 -0.87
N TRP A 525 19.95 -2.83 -1.23
CA TRP A 525 20.37 -2.49 -2.59
C TRP A 525 19.46 -1.50 -3.34
N TYR A 526 19.43 -0.27 -2.82
CA TYR A 526 18.67 0.85 -3.39
C TYR A 526 19.58 1.97 -3.87
N HIS A 527 19.15 2.68 -4.92
CA HIS A 527 19.74 3.95 -5.36
C HIS A 527 18.65 5.03 -5.43
N ILE A 528 18.73 5.99 -4.51
CA ILE A 528 17.72 7.03 -4.27
C ILE A 528 18.36 8.39 -4.56
N TYR A 529 17.93 9.06 -5.64
CA TYR A 529 18.52 10.35 -6.01
C TYR A 529 17.59 11.30 -6.74
N ASN A 530 17.85 12.61 -6.64
CA ASN A 530 17.03 13.66 -7.26
C ASN A 530 15.56 13.59 -6.83
N ASN A 531 15.28 13.20 -5.58
CA ASN A 531 13.92 13.23 -5.05
C ASN A 531 13.68 14.52 -4.27
N LEU A 532 12.47 15.06 -4.41
CA LEU A 532 11.96 16.14 -3.58
C LEU A 532 10.96 15.54 -2.57
N CYS A 533 11.36 15.54 -1.30
CA CYS A 533 10.58 15.06 -0.16
C CYS A 533 9.99 16.27 0.57
N LEU A 534 8.66 16.39 0.62
CA LEU A 534 7.96 17.58 1.11
C LEU A 534 7.46 17.47 2.56
N GLY A 535 7.64 16.33 3.23
CA GLY A 535 7.06 16.12 4.55
C GLY A 535 7.87 15.19 5.43
N GLY A 536 7.84 13.90 5.15
CA GLY A 536 8.32 12.84 6.04
C GLY A 536 9.82 12.51 5.93
N GLY A 537 10.56 13.07 4.97
CA GLY A 537 11.99 12.77 4.80
C GLY A 537 12.25 11.32 4.35
N ILE A 538 13.47 10.82 4.58
CA ILE A 538 13.89 9.48 4.13
C ILE A 538 14.28 8.64 5.34
N LYS A 539 13.60 7.51 5.52
CA LYS A 539 13.91 6.48 6.53
C LYS A 539 14.60 5.28 5.91
N LEU A 540 15.67 4.85 6.59
CA LEU A 540 16.47 3.68 6.26
C LEU A 540 16.58 2.78 7.50
N ARG A 541 15.75 1.75 7.60
CA ARG A 541 15.71 0.79 8.71
C ARG A 541 16.42 -0.53 8.34
N GLU A 542 17.52 -0.88 9.01
CA GLU A 542 18.32 -2.10 8.74
C GLU A 542 18.74 -2.27 7.27
N GLY A 543 19.47 -3.32 6.88
CA GLY A 543 19.78 -3.62 5.48
C GLY A 543 21.15 -3.12 5.00
N PHE A 544 21.41 -3.31 3.70
CA PHE A 544 22.73 -3.13 3.09
C PHE A 544 22.70 -2.40 1.73
N TYR A 545 23.84 -1.85 1.33
CA TYR A 545 24.13 -1.35 -0.03
C TYR A 545 23.15 -0.28 -0.56
N ARG A 546 22.63 0.59 0.31
CA ARG A 546 21.72 1.67 -0.10
C ARG A 546 22.48 2.96 -0.32
N LYS A 547 22.17 3.65 -1.41
CA LYS A 547 22.78 4.91 -1.79
C LYS A 547 21.73 6.00 -1.91
N CYS A 548 21.78 6.98 -1.03
CA CYS A 548 20.92 8.17 -1.02
C CYS A 548 21.76 9.40 -1.35
N GLU A 549 21.60 9.96 -2.55
CA GLU A 549 22.37 11.13 -2.96
C GLU A 549 21.54 12.17 -3.72
N ASN A 550 21.88 13.45 -3.59
CA ASN A 550 21.27 14.50 -4.39
C ASN A 550 19.74 14.68 -4.18
N ASN A 551 19.25 14.45 -2.97
CA ASN A 551 17.84 14.65 -2.59
C ASN A 551 17.64 15.94 -1.81
N ILE A 552 16.40 16.45 -1.80
CA ILE A 552 15.97 17.61 -1.00
C ILE A 552 14.88 17.17 -0.03
N LEU A 553 15.11 17.32 1.28
CA LEU A 553 14.20 16.91 2.35
C LEU A 553 13.68 18.16 3.07
N VAL A 554 12.50 18.62 2.67
CA VAL A 554 11.93 19.90 3.13
C VAL A 554 11.33 19.74 4.53
N ASN A 555 11.66 20.67 5.44
CA ASN A 555 11.25 20.68 6.85
C ASN A 555 11.55 19.39 7.64
N ASN A 556 12.35 18.49 7.09
CA ASN A 556 12.66 17.19 7.65
C ASN A 556 14.09 16.80 7.25
N SER A 557 14.47 15.56 7.51
CA SER A 557 15.83 15.07 7.33
C SER A 557 15.87 13.57 7.10
N PHE A 558 17.04 13.00 7.39
CA PHE A 558 17.38 11.60 7.25
C PHE A 558 17.18 10.85 8.57
N HIS A 559 16.51 9.70 8.47
CA HIS A 559 16.11 8.83 9.58
C HIS A 559 16.83 7.47 9.47
N PRO A 560 18.13 7.37 9.81
CA PRO A 560 18.82 6.09 9.83
C PRO A 560 18.47 5.33 11.11
N HIS A 561 17.83 4.17 10.98
CA HIS A 561 17.36 3.40 12.12
C HIS A 561 17.96 2.00 12.09
N VAL A 562 18.47 1.53 13.23
CA VAL A 562 18.91 0.14 13.48
C VAL A 562 19.83 -0.44 12.40
N TRP A 563 20.87 0.30 12.02
CA TRP A 563 21.80 -0.19 10.98
C TRP A 563 22.75 -1.27 11.49
N PHE A 564 23.09 -2.18 10.58
CA PHE A 564 24.21 -3.10 10.77
C PHE A 564 25.53 -2.37 10.54
N LYS A 565 26.57 -2.69 11.31
CA LYS A 565 27.88 -2.02 11.21
C LYS A 565 28.49 -2.04 9.80
N GLY A 566 28.37 -3.16 9.09
CA GLY A 566 28.88 -3.33 7.73
C GLY A 566 27.86 -3.06 6.62
N SER A 567 26.88 -2.18 6.84
CA SER A 567 25.78 -1.93 5.89
C SER A 567 26.24 -1.45 4.52
N ARG A 568 27.42 -0.80 4.43
CA ARG A 568 27.93 -0.13 3.21
C ARG A 568 27.04 0.98 2.66
N ASP A 569 26.14 1.51 3.46
CA ASP A 569 25.25 2.58 2.99
C ASP A 569 26.00 3.87 2.69
N VAL A 570 25.47 4.65 1.76
CA VAL A 570 26.00 5.93 1.32
C VAL A 570 24.91 6.99 1.43
N PHE A 571 25.15 8.06 2.20
CA PHE A 571 24.29 9.23 2.32
C PHE A 571 25.11 10.51 2.10
N ARG A 572 24.94 11.16 0.94
CA ARG A 572 25.77 12.32 0.57
C ARG A 572 25.12 13.29 -0.40
N ASN A 573 25.62 14.52 -0.47
CA ASN A 573 25.20 15.53 -1.44
C ASN A 573 23.70 15.86 -1.33
N ASN A 574 23.08 15.68 -0.16
CA ASN A 574 21.67 15.99 0.06
C ASN A 574 21.51 17.39 0.68
N ILE A 575 20.32 17.97 0.54
CA ILE A 575 19.90 19.18 1.26
C ILE A 575 18.74 18.80 2.19
N PHE A 576 18.79 19.17 3.47
CA PHE A 576 17.74 18.88 4.44
C PHE A 576 17.60 20.00 5.47
N PHE A 577 16.49 20.06 6.18
CA PHE A 577 16.10 21.24 6.98
C PHE A 577 16.24 21.02 8.49
N THR A 578 16.36 19.76 8.94
CA THR A 578 16.60 19.43 10.35
C THR A 578 17.83 18.53 10.48
N GLU A 579 18.38 18.42 11.69
CA GLU A 579 19.44 17.45 11.97
C GLU A 579 19.00 16.02 11.66
N TYR A 580 19.96 15.09 11.59
CA TYR A 580 19.63 13.67 11.43
C TYR A 580 18.77 13.19 12.61
N ALA A 581 17.90 12.22 12.36
CA ALA A 581 17.05 11.58 13.36
C ALA A 581 17.46 10.10 13.54
N PRO A 582 18.67 9.83 14.09
CA PRO A 582 19.18 8.47 14.19
C PRO A 582 18.55 7.68 15.33
N ILE A 583 18.37 6.38 15.12
CA ILE A 583 17.97 5.45 16.17
C ILE A 583 18.89 4.23 16.10
N ARG A 584 19.69 3.99 17.14
CA ARG A 584 20.57 2.80 17.26
C ARG A 584 21.42 2.56 16.00
N VAL A 585 22.21 3.55 15.59
CA VAL A 585 23.10 3.46 14.42
C VAL A 585 24.55 3.40 14.88
N PRO A 586 25.30 2.31 14.60
CA PRO A 586 26.69 2.19 14.99
C PRO A 586 27.57 3.19 14.23
N LYS A 587 28.45 3.89 14.95
CA LYS A 587 29.40 4.84 14.36
C LYS A 587 30.73 4.14 13.99
N PRO A 588 31.42 4.55 12.92
CA PRO A 588 30.95 5.51 11.91
C PRO A 588 29.81 4.94 11.06
N TRP A 589 28.91 5.80 10.58
CA TRP A 589 27.75 5.37 9.81
C TRP A 589 28.11 4.95 8.38
N GLY A 590 27.72 3.73 8.01
CA GLY A 590 27.78 3.23 6.64
C GLY A 590 29.19 3.26 6.02
N GLN A 591 29.26 3.26 4.70
CA GLN A 591 30.49 3.51 3.96
C GLN A 591 30.79 5.01 3.86
N ILE A 592 29.76 5.82 3.62
CA ILE A 592 29.88 7.27 3.49
C ILE A 592 28.62 7.93 4.09
N CYS A 593 28.79 8.82 5.05
CA CYS A 593 27.77 9.77 5.46
C CYS A 593 28.44 11.14 5.57
N ASP A 594 28.44 11.91 4.48
CA ASP A 594 29.25 13.13 4.37
C ASP A 594 28.84 14.00 3.16
N TRP A 595 29.33 15.24 3.08
CA TRP A 595 29.08 16.21 1.99
C TRP A 595 27.61 16.61 1.81
N ASN A 596 26.87 16.79 2.90
CA ASN A 596 25.49 17.24 2.90
C ASN A 596 25.36 18.70 3.34
N LEU A 597 24.25 19.36 2.97
CA LEU A 597 23.89 20.68 3.44
C LEU A 597 22.71 20.62 4.41
N LEU A 598 22.94 21.01 5.66
CA LEU A 598 21.88 21.37 6.60
C LEU A 598 21.44 22.80 6.30
N HIS A 599 20.25 22.95 5.74
CA HIS A 599 19.68 24.23 5.37
C HIS A 599 19.37 25.08 6.61
N ASN A 600 19.86 26.30 6.63
CA ASN A 600 19.50 27.32 7.62
C ASN A 600 19.53 28.70 6.97
N ALA A 601 18.35 29.27 6.68
CA ALA A 601 18.21 30.57 6.02
C ALA A 601 18.64 31.76 6.90
N ASP A 602 18.78 31.58 8.21
CA ASP A 602 19.19 32.65 9.14
C ASP A 602 20.72 32.84 9.18
N LEU A 603 21.49 31.90 8.61
CA LEU A 603 22.95 32.00 8.54
C LEU A 603 23.40 32.82 7.33
N LEU A 604 24.14 33.89 7.59
CA LEU A 604 24.69 34.78 6.57
C LEU A 604 25.82 34.12 5.74
N GLU A 605 26.60 33.23 6.34
CA GLU A 605 27.70 32.52 5.70
C GLU A 605 27.66 31.04 6.11
N PRO A 606 27.96 30.09 5.21
CA PRO A 606 27.99 28.68 5.54
C PRO A 606 29.17 28.32 6.45
N GLU A 607 28.94 27.41 7.39
CA GLU A 607 29.96 26.91 8.32
C GLU A 607 29.92 25.37 8.44
N PRO A 608 30.96 24.71 8.98
CA PRO A 608 30.95 23.25 9.16
C PRO A 608 29.79 22.78 10.07
N ALA A 609 29.06 21.75 9.64
CA ALA A 609 27.97 21.18 10.42
C ALA A 609 28.48 20.16 11.47
N LEU A 610 29.16 20.64 12.51
CA LEU A 610 29.81 19.80 13.53
C LEU A 610 28.86 18.80 14.22
N ILE A 611 27.58 19.16 14.34
CA ILE A 611 26.56 18.27 14.95
C ILE A 611 26.34 17.00 14.11
N LEU A 612 26.37 17.11 12.78
CA LEU A 612 26.21 15.96 11.89
C LEU A 612 27.43 15.03 11.96
N HIS A 613 28.62 15.62 12.10
CA HIS A 613 29.85 14.88 12.38
C HIS A 613 29.74 14.10 13.68
N GLU A 614 29.31 14.78 14.76
CA GLU A 614 29.14 14.15 16.07
C GLU A 614 28.14 13.00 16.00
N GLN A 615 27.00 13.18 15.34
CA GLN A 615 25.96 12.15 15.18
C GLN A 615 26.45 10.93 14.39
N SER A 616 27.11 11.15 13.25
CA SER A 616 27.51 10.06 12.33
C SER A 616 28.84 9.41 12.65
N GLY A 617 29.76 10.14 13.30
CA GLY A 617 31.15 9.75 13.49
C GLY A 617 32.01 9.81 12.21
N GLY A 618 31.48 10.29 11.09
CA GLY A 618 32.18 10.28 9.79
C GLY A 618 31.93 11.50 8.90
N ASP A 619 30.95 12.34 9.22
CA ASP A 619 30.53 13.47 8.38
C ASP A 619 31.43 14.70 8.57
N MET A 620 32.60 14.70 7.90
CA MET A 620 33.66 15.71 8.12
C MET A 620 33.52 16.97 7.28
N HIS A 621 32.74 16.92 6.20
CA HIS A 621 32.69 17.96 5.17
C HIS A 621 31.29 18.54 4.97
N SER A 622 30.24 18.04 5.62
CA SER A 622 28.93 18.71 5.59
C SER A 622 28.98 20.11 6.16
N MET A 623 28.12 20.97 5.62
CA MET A 623 27.98 22.35 6.04
C MET A 623 26.57 22.64 6.51
N ILE A 624 26.43 23.66 7.35
CA ILE A 624 25.17 24.30 7.69
C ILE A 624 25.15 25.69 7.06
N GLY A 625 24.04 26.10 6.44
CA GLY A 625 23.90 27.41 5.80
C GLY A 625 22.69 27.52 4.89
N ASP A 626 22.43 28.71 4.36
CA ASP A 626 21.33 28.91 3.43
C ASP A 626 21.60 28.14 2.12
N ALA A 627 20.59 27.40 1.65
CA ALA A 627 20.66 26.67 0.40
C ALA A 627 20.49 27.59 -0.81
N LEU A 628 19.96 28.80 -0.62
CA LEU A 628 19.67 29.78 -1.67
C LEU A 628 18.69 29.22 -2.71
N PHE A 629 17.54 28.73 -2.25
CA PHE A 629 16.48 28.22 -3.12
C PHE A 629 15.88 29.33 -3.99
N MET A 630 15.50 28.99 -5.23
CA MET A 630 14.98 29.95 -6.21
C MET A 630 13.56 30.44 -5.91
N ASP A 631 12.60 29.53 -5.70
CA ASP A 631 11.20 29.88 -5.35
C ASP A 631 10.48 28.67 -4.74
N THR A 632 10.62 28.52 -3.41
CA THR A 632 9.99 27.40 -2.69
C THR A 632 8.47 27.51 -2.65
N SER A 633 7.91 28.72 -2.76
CA SER A 633 6.46 28.95 -2.74
C SER A 633 5.76 28.38 -3.97
N SER A 634 6.45 28.38 -5.12
CA SER A 634 5.99 27.72 -6.35
C SER A 634 6.39 26.24 -6.44
N GLY A 635 7.07 25.70 -5.42
CA GLY A 635 7.65 24.36 -5.43
C GLY A 635 8.94 24.22 -6.22
N ASN A 636 9.62 25.31 -6.57
CA ASN A 636 10.92 25.28 -7.24
C ASN A 636 12.07 25.31 -6.21
N TYR A 637 12.51 24.12 -5.80
CA TYR A 637 13.62 23.91 -4.87
C TYR A 637 15.00 23.82 -5.55
N GLN A 638 15.14 24.30 -6.79
CA GLN A 638 16.47 24.51 -7.35
C GLN A 638 17.21 25.60 -6.56
N VAL A 639 18.54 25.48 -6.49
CA VAL A 639 19.39 26.44 -5.80
C VAL A 639 20.13 27.35 -6.77
N HIS A 640 20.42 28.58 -6.35
CA HIS A 640 21.24 29.53 -7.09
C HIS A 640 22.71 29.05 -7.24
N ASN A 641 23.42 29.59 -8.23
CA ASN A 641 24.78 29.15 -8.61
C ASN A 641 25.83 29.36 -7.51
N ASP A 642 25.57 30.25 -6.57
CA ASP A 642 26.41 30.58 -5.41
C ASP A 642 26.09 29.73 -4.17
N SER A 643 25.09 28.85 -4.25
CA SER A 643 24.69 27.96 -3.16
C SER A 643 25.85 27.10 -2.65
N PRO A 644 26.03 26.97 -1.32
CA PRO A 644 27.01 26.06 -0.73
C PRO A 644 26.75 24.59 -1.10
N ALA A 645 25.49 24.20 -1.36
CA ALA A 645 25.14 22.83 -1.75
C ALA A 645 25.89 22.38 -3.00
N LEU A 646 26.02 23.26 -4.00
CA LEU A 646 26.70 22.95 -5.27
C LEU A 646 28.19 22.65 -5.05
N LYS A 647 28.82 23.30 -4.07
CA LYS A 647 30.24 23.05 -3.71
C LYS A 647 30.43 21.69 -3.04
N LEU A 648 29.40 21.20 -2.34
CA LEU A 648 29.35 19.87 -1.75
C LEU A 648 29.01 18.78 -2.78
N GLY A 649 28.73 19.16 -4.03
CA GLY A 649 28.45 18.24 -5.12
C GLY A 649 26.97 17.95 -5.34
N PHE A 650 26.06 18.69 -4.68
CA PHE A 650 24.65 18.73 -5.07
C PHE A 650 24.52 19.27 -6.51
N ARG A 651 23.50 18.82 -7.23
CA ARG A 651 23.18 19.19 -8.60
C ARG A 651 21.69 19.46 -8.69
N ASN A 652 21.33 20.62 -9.23
CA ASN A 652 19.93 20.92 -9.55
C ASN A 652 19.35 19.85 -10.50
N PHE A 653 18.08 19.52 -10.26
CA PHE A 653 17.28 18.65 -11.12
C PHE A 653 15.94 19.34 -11.45
N PRO A 654 15.22 18.90 -12.51
CA PRO A 654 13.96 19.53 -12.92
C PRO A 654 12.87 19.43 -11.84
N MET A 655 12.17 20.53 -11.57
CA MET A 655 11.08 20.63 -10.58
C MET A 655 9.68 20.65 -11.20
N ASP A 656 9.59 20.49 -12.53
CA ASP A 656 8.40 20.66 -13.36
C ASP A 656 8.01 19.38 -14.13
N GLN A 657 8.70 18.27 -13.87
CA GLN A 657 8.54 16.99 -14.59
C GLN A 657 7.87 15.88 -13.77
N PHE A 658 7.27 16.21 -12.64
CA PHE A 658 6.58 15.24 -11.78
C PHE A 658 5.16 14.95 -12.27
N GLY A 659 4.75 13.68 -12.16
CA GLY A 659 3.37 13.25 -12.35
C GLY A 659 2.98 13.02 -13.81
N VAL A 660 1.67 12.92 -14.03
CA VAL A 660 1.08 12.68 -15.36
C VAL A 660 1.40 13.78 -16.35
N ARG A 661 1.67 13.37 -17.58
CA ARG A 661 1.94 14.23 -18.75
C ARG A 661 0.75 14.29 -19.70
N LYS A 662 -0.04 13.20 -19.77
CA LYS A 662 -1.23 13.12 -20.61
C LYS A 662 -2.15 14.31 -20.33
N PRO A 663 -2.44 15.18 -21.32
CA PRO A 663 -3.12 16.47 -21.09
C PRO A 663 -4.45 16.34 -20.35
N GLU A 664 -5.22 15.32 -20.68
CA GLU A 664 -6.55 15.08 -20.11
C GLU A 664 -6.45 14.71 -18.63
N LEU A 665 -5.47 13.89 -18.25
CA LEU A 665 -5.22 13.50 -16.86
C LEU A 665 -4.57 14.64 -16.08
N LYS A 666 -3.59 15.33 -16.66
CA LYS A 666 -2.92 16.47 -16.02
C LYS A 666 -3.89 17.59 -15.69
N LYS A 667 -4.93 17.80 -16.50
CA LYS A 667 -5.99 18.79 -16.24
C LYS A 667 -6.82 18.49 -15.00
N ILE A 668 -7.02 17.22 -14.66
CA ILE A 668 -7.86 16.80 -13.51
C ILE A 668 -7.03 16.35 -12.29
N SER A 669 -5.72 16.14 -12.47
CA SER A 669 -4.80 15.77 -11.41
C SER A 669 -4.68 16.89 -10.38
N LYS A 670 -4.63 16.53 -9.10
CA LYS A 670 -4.31 17.45 -8.01
C LYS A 670 -2.79 17.64 -7.91
N ALA A 671 -2.38 18.70 -7.23
CA ALA A 671 -0.99 18.93 -6.85
C ALA A 671 -0.85 18.87 -5.32
N PRO A 672 0.30 18.45 -4.78
CA PRO A 672 0.54 18.49 -3.35
C PRO A 672 0.53 19.93 -2.84
N LYS A 673 0.04 20.11 -1.63
CA LYS A 673 0.23 21.36 -0.90
C LYS A 673 1.72 21.54 -0.59
N MET A 674 2.28 22.69 -0.97
CA MET A 674 3.66 23.02 -0.60
C MET A 674 3.75 23.31 0.90
N PRO A 675 4.77 22.77 1.61
CA PRO A 675 4.95 23.03 3.03
C PRO A 675 5.42 24.48 3.26
N GLU A 676 4.98 25.06 4.37
CA GLU A 676 5.52 26.34 4.85
C GLU A 676 6.90 26.10 5.47
N LEU A 677 7.93 26.79 4.99
CA LEU A 677 9.31 26.54 5.43
C LEU A 677 9.52 26.90 6.90
N GLY A 678 10.37 26.12 7.58
CA GLY A 678 10.72 26.35 8.99
C GLY A 678 9.64 25.87 9.97
N VAL A 679 8.47 25.48 9.48
CA VAL A 679 7.46 24.76 10.26
C VAL A 679 7.84 23.29 10.28
N VAL A 680 8.59 22.89 11.30
CA VAL A 680 8.73 21.48 11.65
C VAL A 680 7.40 21.05 12.25
N VAL A 681 6.72 20.10 11.62
CA VAL A 681 5.51 19.51 12.20
C VAL A 681 5.97 18.71 13.42
N SER A 682 5.70 19.24 14.61
CA SER A 682 6.04 18.62 15.89
C SER A 682 5.39 17.23 15.97
N GLU A 683 6.22 16.20 15.80
CA GLU A 683 5.95 14.81 16.13
C GLU A 683 5.79 14.71 17.65
N SER A 684 4.52 14.67 18.10
CA SER A 684 4.08 14.44 19.47
C SER A 684 4.36 15.52 20.52
N GLY A 685 3.37 15.73 21.40
CA GLY A 685 3.49 16.60 22.58
C GLY A 685 4.29 15.96 23.73
N ARG A 686 4.90 14.80 23.52
CA ARG A 686 5.60 14.00 24.51
C ARG A 686 7.09 14.32 24.51
N LEU A 687 7.64 14.61 25.68
CA LEU A 687 9.07 14.91 25.83
C LEU A 687 9.86 13.63 26.10
N PRO A 688 11.09 13.50 25.55
CA PRO A 688 11.90 12.29 25.70
C PRO A 688 12.26 11.96 27.15
N GLN A 689 12.30 12.95 28.05
CA GLN A 689 12.57 12.82 29.49
C GLN A 689 13.52 11.67 29.86
N TYR A 690 14.81 12.00 29.97
CA TYR A 690 15.82 11.05 30.42
C TYR A 690 15.85 10.98 31.95
N SER A 691 15.99 9.78 32.50
CA SER A 691 16.19 9.58 33.95
C SER A 691 16.92 8.27 34.23
N ARG A 692 16.96 7.90 35.51
CA ARG A 692 17.45 6.61 35.98
C ARG A 692 16.37 5.84 36.71
N TRP A 693 16.19 4.59 36.33
CA TRP A 693 15.45 3.62 37.12
C TRP A 693 16.46 2.78 37.88
N ASP A 694 16.70 3.18 39.13
CA ASP A 694 17.82 2.72 39.94
C ASP A 694 19.17 2.93 39.20
N GLN A 695 19.81 1.87 38.69
CA GLN A 695 21.07 1.99 37.95
C GLN A 695 20.90 2.07 36.42
N CYS A 696 19.71 1.74 35.88
CA CYS A 696 19.46 1.75 34.44
C CYS A 696 19.24 3.17 33.92
N LYS A 697 19.69 3.45 32.69
CA LYS A 697 19.30 4.67 31.97
C LYS A 697 17.99 4.41 31.25
N ILE A 698 17.05 5.33 31.39
CA ILE A 698 15.71 5.21 30.84
C ILE A 698 15.25 6.51 30.20
N LYS A 699 14.32 6.41 29.25
CA LYS A 699 13.80 7.52 28.47
C LYS A 699 12.35 7.24 28.05
N ASN A 700 11.51 8.25 27.89
CA ASN A 700 10.21 8.12 27.20
C ASN A 700 10.42 7.79 25.72
N ILE A 701 9.59 6.90 25.17
CA ILE A 701 9.43 6.77 23.71
C ILE A 701 8.82 8.06 23.14
N VAL A 702 9.44 8.66 22.12
CA VAL A 702 8.97 9.89 21.47
C VAL A 702 9.13 9.82 19.96
N GLY A 703 8.10 10.27 19.24
CA GLY A 703 8.04 10.31 17.79
C GLY A 703 7.75 8.95 17.15
N MET A 704 7.31 8.99 15.89
CA MET A 704 7.02 7.77 15.11
C MET A 704 8.26 6.94 14.81
N GLY A 705 9.45 7.56 14.76
CA GLY A 705 10.71 6.84 14.60
C GLY A 705 10.96 5.84 15.73
N GLU A 706 10.81 6.25 16.99
CA GLU A 706 11.03 5.36 18.14
C GLU A 706 9.92 4.31 18.27
N VAL A 707 8.68 4.69 17.95
CA VAL A 707 7.55 3.75 17.85
C VAL A 707 7.85 2.64 16.83
N SER A 708 8.29 3.02 15.62
CA SER A 708 8.66 2.07 14.55
C SER A 708 9.85 1.19 14.96
N ALA A 709 10.91 1.79 15.51
CA ALA A 709 12.12 1.07 15.91
C ALA A 709 11.88 0.04 17.02
N ALA A 710 11.00 0.35 17.98
CA ALA A 710 10.58 -0.57 19.04
C ALA A 710 9.42 -1.49 18.61
N GLY A 711 8.74 -1.16 17.51
CA GLY A 711 7.55 -1.85 17.01
C GLY A 711 6.30 -1.67 17.87
N LEU A 712 6.16 -0.49 18.47
CA LEU A 712 5.08 -0.15 19.41
C LEU A 712 3.78 0.26 18.71
N PRO A 713 2.63 0.20 19.41
CA PRO A 713 1.35 0.74 18.94
C PRO A 713 1.33 2.24 18.67
N ALA A 714 2.03 2.99 19.50
CA ALA A 714 1.93 4.43 19.64
C ALA A 714 3.06 4.92 20.56
N GLU A 715 3.17 6.22 20.71
CA GLU A 715 4.14 6.85 21.62
C GLU A 715 3.76 6.65 23.09
N THR A 716 4.16 5.51 23.63
CA THR A 716 3.86 5.09 25.00
C THR A 716 5.03 4.31 25.60
N GLY A 717 5.08 4.27 26.93
CA GLY A 717 6.09 3.52 27.67
C GLY A 717 7.46 4.19 27.79
N VAL A 718 8.32 3.52 28.54
CA VAL A 718 9.66 3.96 28.93
C VAL A 718 10.70 2.95 28.47
N ILE A 719 11.59 3.34 27.56
CA ILE A 719 12.65 2.47 27.03
C ILE A 719 13.86 2.42 27.96
N ILE A 720 14.46 1.23 28.09
CA ILE A 720 15.73 1.02 28.79
C ILE A 720 16.90 1.19 27.81
N GLU A 721 17.64 2.29 27.93
CA GLU A 721 18.77 2.59 27.03
C GLU A 721 20.07 1.87 27.44
N SER A 722 20.22 1.55 28.73
CA SER A 722 21.38 0.80 29.21
C SER A 722 21.11 0.10 30.52
N ILE A 723 21.58 -1.14 30.64
CA ILE A 723 21.56 -1.93 31.87
C ILE A 723 23.00 -2.16 32.35
N PRO A 724 23.38 -1.66 33.54
CA PRO A 724 24.69 -1.93 34.11
C PRO A 724 24.89 -3.41 34.44
N TRP A 725 26.09 -3.93 34.16
CA TRP A 725 26.43 -5.32 34.49
C TRP A 725 26.34 -5.58 36.00
N GLY A 726 25.64 -6.64 36.39
CA GLY A 726 25.41 -7.02 37.79
C GLY A 726 24.30 -6.24 38.49
N SER A 727 23.50 -5.45 37.76
CA SER A 727 22.29 -4.85 38.32
C SER A 727 21.19 -5.90 38.51
N TRP A 728 20.26 -5.65 39.43
CA TRP A 728 19.14 -6.57 39.66
C TRP A 728 18.24 -6.66 38.42
N GLN A 729 18.13 -5.62 37.60
CA GLN A 729 17.39 -5.67 36.34
C GLN A 729 17.97 -6.73 35.40
N MET A 730 19.30 -6.81 35.29
CA MET A 730 19.95 -7.85 34.50
C MET A 730 19.66 -9.25 35.06
N GLU A 731 19.71 -9.42 36.39
CA GLU A 731 19.39 -10.68 37.06
C GLU A 731 17.92 -11.11 36.88
N LYS A 732 17.00 -10.13 36.79
CA LYS A 732 15.57 -10.32 36.56
C LYS A 732 15.19 -10.43 35.09
N GLY A 733 16.17 -10.43 34.19
CA GLY A 733 15.98 -10.72 32.78
C GLY A 733 15.50 -9.53 31.94
N PHE A 734 15.62 -8.30 32.44
CA PHE A 734 15.48 -7.10 31.60
C PHE A 734 16.60 -7.04 30.57
N GLN A 735 16.29 -6.47 29.42
CA GLN A 735 17.21 -6.28 28.31
C GLN A 735 17.25 -4.80 27.93
N VAL A 736 18.38 -4.38 27.34
CA VAL A 736 18.43 -3.10 26.65
C VAL A 736 17.37 -3.14 25.54
N ASP A 737 16.70 -2.01 25.33
CA ASP A 737 15.57 -1.82 24.40
C ASP A 737 14.22 -2.40 24.87
N ASP A 738 14.14 -2.96 26.08
CA ASP A 738 12.83 -3.20 26.69
C ASP A 738 12.08 -1.88 26.87
N VAL A 739 10.81 -1.84 26.45
CA VAL A 739 9.91 -0.73 26.72
C VAL A 739 8.96 -1.10 27.84
N ILE A 740 9.11 -0.46 29.00
CA ILE A 740 8.25 -0.69 30.17
C ILE A 740 6.88 -0.07 29.91
N LEU A 741 5.83 -0.91 29.94
CA LEU A 741 4.44 -0.53 29.69
C LEU A 741 3.57 -0.56 30.94
N GLU A 742 3.88 -1.42 31.92
CA GLU A 742 3.14 -1.51 33.18
C GLU A 742 4.07 -1.82 34.36
N LEU A 743 3.72 -1.34 35.55
CA LEU A 743 4.27 -1.75 36.83
C LEU A 743 3.09 -2.08 37.75
N ASN A 744 3.04 -3.31 38.27
CA ASN A 744 1.94 -3.82 39.10
C ASN A 744 0.55 -3.65 38.46
N ARG A 745 0.47 -3.88 37.14
CA ARG A 745 -0.74 -3.70 36.31
C ARG A 745 -1.25 -2.26 36.23
N GLU A 746 -0.48 -1.29 36.73
CA GLU A 746 -0.71 0.12 36.45
C GLU A 746 0.08 0.53 35.22
N LYS A 747 -0.57 1.26 34.32
CA LYS A 747 0.05 1.74 33.07
C LYS A 747 1.23 2.67 33.38
N VAL A 748 2.37 2.37 32.78
CA VAL A 748 3.54 3.24 32.72
C VAL A 748 3.49 3.94 31.38
N ASP A 749 2.95 5.17 31.38
CA ASP A 749 2.98 5.98 30.17
C ASP A 749 4.17 6.91 30.14
N THR A 750 4.77 7.29 31.26
CA THR A 750 5.93 8.21 31.28
C THR A 750 7.01 7.75 32.27
N VAL A 751 8.21 8.32 32.18
CA VAL A 751 9.27 8.16 33.17
C VAL A 751 8.76 8.57 34.56
N ASP A 752 7.96 9.64 34.65
CA ASP A 752 7.34 10.05 35.91
C ASP A 752 6.38 8.98 36.46
N ASP A 753 5.58 8.34 35.60
CA ASP A 753 4.74 7.21 36.02
C ASP A 753 5.58 6.06 36.55
N LEU A 754 6.61 5.65 35.80
CA LEU A 754 7.49 4.55 36.22
C LEU A 754 8.13 4.84 37.58
N LEU A 755 8.71 6.02 37.75
CA LEU A 755 9.41 6.38 38.97
C LEU A 755 8.44 6.55 40.14
N ARG A 756 7.26 7.14 39.91
CA ARG A 756 6.21 7.26 40.93
C ARG A 756 5.72 5.89 41.40
N LEU A 757 5.43 5.00 40.45
CA LEU A 757 4.97 3.63 40.74
C LEU A 757 6.06 2.84 41.47
N TYR A 758 7.30 2.91 40.98
CA TYR A 758 8.44 2.25 41.61
C TYR A 758 8.74 2.77 43.02
N GLN A 759 8.64 4.07 43.27
CA GLN A 759 8.83 4.65 44.61
C GLN A 759 7.74 4.25 45.61
N ALA A 760 6.55 3.88 45.12
CA ALA A 760 5.47 3.39 45.97
C ALA A 760 5.71 1.93 46.44
N GLU A 761 6.67 1.23 45.82
CA GLU A 761 7.00 -0.15 46.18
C GLU A 761 7.79 -0.23 47.49
N THR A 762 7.41 -1.19 48.33
CA THR A 762 8.07 -1.40 49.63
C THR A 762 9.30 -2.30 49.44
N SER A 763 10.47 -1.82 49.87
CA SER A 763 11.72 -2.61 49.87
C SER A 763 11.50 -4.04 50.42
N GLY A 764 11.78 -5.05 49.59
CA GLY A 764 11.66 -6.47 49.94
C GLY A 764 10.33 -7.15 49.54
N LYS A 765 9.40 -6.44 48.88
CA LYS A 765 8.23 -7.05 48.25
C LYS A 765 8.46 -7.27 46.75
N SER A 766 7.95 -8.39 46.23
CA SER A 766 7.95 -8.66 44.80
C SER A 766 6.94 -7.78 44.08
N PHE A 767 7.29 -7.31 42.88
CA PHE A 767 6.39 -6.57 42.00
C PHE A 767 6.50 -7.07 40.57
N SER A 768 5.44 -6.87 39.79
CA SER A 768 5.39 -7.29 38.38
C SER A 768 5.67 -6.11 37.46
N VAL A 769 6.40 -6.34 36.37
CA VAL A 769 6.65 -5.34 35.34
C VAL A 769 6.32 -5.95 33.99
N ARG A 770 5.48 -5.27 33.20
CA ARG A 770 5.26 -5.64 31.81
C ARG A 770 6.16 -4.82 30.91
N VAL A 771 6.97 -5.52 30.13
CA VAL A 771 7.82 -4.91 29.09
C VAL A 771 7.35 -5.33 27.70
N PHE A 772 7.61 -4.48 26.73
CA PHE A 772 7.46 -4.78 25.32
C PHE A 772 8.83 -5.06 24.73
N ARG A 773 9.01 -6.28 24.20
CA ARG A 773 10.27 -6.78 23.66
C ARG A 773 9.99 -7.59 22.40
N GLY A 774 10.71 -7.30 21.31
CA GLY A 774 10.55 -8.04 20.06
C GLY A 774 9.11 -8.05 19.57
N GLN A 775 8.41 -6.93 19.71
CA GLN A 775 7.00 -6.76 19.36
C GLN A 775 6.01 -7.67 20.11
N ARG A 776 6.35 -8.06 21.34
CA ARG A 776 5.49 -8.83 22.25
C ARG A 776 5.53 -8.26 23.66
N GLU A 777 4.42 -8.36 24.38
CA GLU A 777 4.36 -8.10 25.81
C GLU A 777 4.93 -9.28 26.60
N ILE A 778 5.81 -9.00 27.57
CA ILE A 778 6.45 -9.97 28.46
C ILE A 778 6.26 -9.47 29.90
N ASP A 779 5.68 -10.30 30.76
CA ASP A 779 5.60 -10.03 32.18
C ASP A 779 6.86 -10.56 32.89
N LEU A 780 7.51 -9.71 33.70
CA LEU A 780 8.68 -10.03 34.50
C LEU A 780 8.34 -9.86 35.99
N ASP A 781 8.63 -10.88 36.79
CA ASP A 781 8.48 -10.85 38.24
C ASP A 781 9.78 -10.39 38.91
N VAL A 782 9.75 -9.24 39.57
CA VAL A 782 10.88 -8.60 40.25
C VAL A 782 10.88 -8.91 41.73
#